data_AF-A0A1M6R7E8-F1
#
_entry.id   AF-A0A1M6R7E8-F1
#
_cell.length_a   1.000
_cell.length_b   1.000
_cell.length_c   1.000
_cell.angle_alpha   90.00
_cell.angle_beta   90.00
_cell.angle_gamma   90.00
#
_symmetry.space_group_name_H-M   'P 1'
#
loop_
_entity.id
_entity.type
_entity.pdbx_description
1 polymer ?
#
loop_
_entity_poly.entity_id
_entity_poly.type
_entity_poly.pdbx_seq_one_letter_code
_entity_poly.pdbx_strand_id
1 'polypeptide(L)'
;MAFRFCFAILALASSILAMTVESRDEQPSNEAQTALRIRLFNDSGDSLRNVELRYFLSKKKLPVQVERHHPSNLLAEIVKPDSGIPFMKILIPTLPPGIFPDSGGLSLGLHFSDWSNFAKNADYSYPASENFSTTEKIAIYINGEFVQGILPGTLPDAAPISLPSSSGVSLSPGEKVHFAWHEVDGAKSYRLNVLSAADSATVFQKITEKNQADAALDSGEYLWRVESSEYGLGSAVWEGDAKPLDDLFWQRISVFTDTAWILENKLDVTPLAARKDTRLLDVKWGEMAVVRKWDEPHLEHSHYDEEESFRCWAVGAQELNHYYGGNISQDEIKLKFKDYPNLSVFSDSIKAKILGAFLHDAQGGLDDTYFSSLLLWVLNENASLIRKDSLPSETDVKTWINAGIPLYVWTERHVMILDAYRISLSGRMDVRLLNTDNDGTVEWRVLKSSALEGFIAANVNGSVRMSDARIHTDSDGDAMMDYDEIERFGTNPENPDSDGDGINDKTEVFSYTIRENIPDTNRTVWKYGITQLTYADIDGDSLRAELDWDSDGGGKADGAEDKNKNGLKEDEESDVYDADDDFTPIEIGLDVPGILTLYAREHLSVNDGVRCHQNSKNCDIASESKDSAYAVSIGRSAYVRRITSKGGIFLRDYAVVTGNARIYSLPGKMLDLEKQNNARFDKAFILQLETLWPYQIAELPTMQNVGETIKEIAYNESYTLKDGDHFQTLKVHSGGTLLVEAGEMYIGNIQLESDSKVLFIYPGMQTILHLNGSVIWRARTLNDDLGKVAKGFKLIQHGTETMTVEGMWAGTIFAPNADLILGQSNKSLYGRFLGKNVTVHQYAQVYGIPFAPEMNTVVARRK
;
A
#
# COMPACT_ATOMS: atom_id res chain seq x y z
N MET A 1 -49.02 44.21 29.81
CA MET A 1 -47.88 43.26 29.91
C MET A 1 -48.43 41.90 29.55
N ALA A 2 -47.97 41.15 28.54
CA ALA A 2 -46.84 41.27 27.64
C ALA A 2 -47.12 40.36 26.41
N PHE A 3 -46.75 40.84 25.20
CA PHE A 3 -46.45 40.14 23.92
C PHE A 3 -47.45 39.10 23.37
N ARG A 4 -48.19 39.39 22.28
CA ARG A 4 -47.84 39.22 20.84
C ARG A 4 -47.18 37.87 20.52
N PHE A 5 -47.80 37.06 19.65
CA PHE A 5 -47.33 36.84 18.27
C PHE A 5 -48.34 36.01 17.47
N CYS A 6 -48.71 36.51 16.29
CA CYS A 6 -49.21 35.68 15.19
C CYS A 6 -48.14 34.64 14.85
N PHE A 7 -48.52 33.38 14.70
CA PHE A 7 -47.87 32.50 13.74
C PHE A 7 -48.95 31.85 12.88
N ALA A 8 -48.87 32.17 11.59
CA ALA A 8 -49.56 31.48 10.53
C ALA A 8 -49.21 29.99 10.62
N ILE A 9 -50.22 29.14 10.50
CA ILE A 9 -50.06 27.73 10.20
C ILE A 9 -49.49 27.68 8.78
N LEU A 10 -48.16 27.70 8.65
CA LEU A 10 -47.46 27.11 7.52
C LEU A 10 -47.16 25.68 7.97
N ALA A 11 -48.02 24.75 7.59
CA ALA A 11 -47.63 23.36 7.52
C ALA A 11 -46.54 23.27 6.44
N LEU A 12 -45.27 23.32 6.84
CA LEU A 12 -44.20 22.71 6.05
C LEU A 12 -44.37 21.20 6.20
N ALA A 13 -45.35 20.66 5.47
CA ALA A 13 -45.23 19.30 5.01
C ALA A 13 -43.95 19.30 4.17
N SER A 14 -42.90 18.62 4.65
CA SER A 14 -41.86 18.13 3.76
C SER A 14 -42.54 17.10 2.86
N SER A 15 -43.18 17.60 1.79
CA SER A 15 -43.66 16.77 0.71
C SER A 15 -42.45 16.06 0.14
N ILE A 16 -42.33 14.79 0.46
CA ILE A 16 -41.47 13.84 -0.22
C ILE A 16 -41.73 14.07 -1.71
N LEU A 17 -40.72 14.50 -2.46
CA LEU A 17 -40.78 14.62 -3.90
C LEU A 17 -40.84 13.19 -4.45
N ALA A 18 -42.05 12.63 -4.54
CA ALA A 18 -42.28 11.36 -5.21
C ALA A 18 -42.14 11.61 -6.73
N MET A 19 -40.92 11.47 -7.23
CA MET A 19 -40.66 11.39 -8.66
C MET A 19 -40.39 9.93 -9.02
N THR A 20 -40.98 9.48 -10.12
CA THR A 20 -40.73 8.13 -10.64
C THR A 20 -40.12 8.24 -12.03
N VAL A 21 -39.06 7.47 -12.29
CA VAL A 21 -38.45 7.36 -13.61
C VAL A 21 -38.74 5.98 -14.15
N GLU A 22 -39.25 5.96 -15.37
CA GLU A 22 -39.38 4.72 -16.13
C GLU A 22 -38.55 4.82 -17.40
N SER A 23 -37.90 3.71 -17.76
CA SER A 23 -37.17 3.62 -19.02
C SER A 23 -37.43 2.30 -19.73
N ARG A 24 -37.17 2.32 -21.05
CA ARG A 24 -37.18 1.14 -21.91
C ARG A 24 -36.21 1.33 -23.07
N ASP A 25 -35.92 0.23 -23.75
CA ASP A 25 -35.27 0.23 -25.04
C ASP A 25 -36.26 -0.23 -26.10
N GLU A 26 -36.51 0.58 -27.13
CA GLU A 26 -37.45 0.24 -28.21
C GLU A 26 -36.90 -0.79 -29.18
N GLN A 27 -35.58 -1.05 -29.16
CA GLN A 27 -34.92 -2.00 -30.06
C GLN A 27 -33.88 -2.84 -29.30
N PRO A 28 -34.23 -3.63 -28.28
CA PRO A 28 -33.23 -4.36 -27.49
C PRO A 28 -32.52 -5.45 -28.30
N SER A 29 -33.14 -5.93 -29.38
CA SER A 29 -32.51 -6.85 -30.35
C SER A 29 -31.52 -6.18 -31.30
N ASN A 30 -31.51 -4.85 -31.40
CA ASN A 30 -30.54 -4.11 -32.20
C ASN A 30 -29.27 -3.86 -31.37
N GLU A 31 -28.20 -4.58 -31.68
CA GLU A 31 -26.94 -4.49 -30.95
C GLU A 31 -26.15 -3.20 -31.24
N ALA A 32 -26.42 -2.50 -32.35
CA ALA A 32 -25.63 -1.36 -32.81
C ALA A 32 -26.02 -0.01 -32.15
N GLN A 33 -27.15 0.05 -31.42
CA GLN A 33 -27.60 1.27 -30.76
C GLN A 33 -28.52 0.98 -29.58
N THR A 34 -28.60 1.86 -28.59
CA THR A 34 -29.71 1.90 -27.61
C THR A 34 -30.77 2.89 -28.06
N ALA A 35 -31.97 2.40 -28.35
CA ALA A 35 -33.14 3.22 -28.70
C ALA A 35 -33.90 3.57 -27.41
N LEU A 36 -33.33 4.47 -26.62
CA LEU A 36 -33.73 4.75 -25.26
C LEU A 36 -35.02 5.58 -25.20
N ARG A 37 -35.97 5.12 -24.38
CA ARG A 37 -37.08 5.93 -23.90
C ARG A 37 -37.01 6.17 -22.41
N ILE A 38 -37.25 7.40 -21.98
CA ILE A 38 -37.35 7.78 -20.57
C ILE A 38 -38.60 8.62 -20.37
N ARG A 39 -39.43 8.29 -19.38
CA ARG A 39 -40.52 9.16 -18.94
C ARG A 39 -40.45 9.37 -17.44
N LEU A 40 -40.89 10.54 -17.01
CA LEU A 40 -40.84 10.97 -15.63
C LEU A 40 -42.25 11.25 -15.14
N PHE A 41 -42.52 10.83 -13.91
CA PHE A 41 -43.74 11.15 -13.19
C PHE A 41 -43.38 12.13 -12.10
N ASN A 42 -44.00 13.31 -12.14
CA ASN A 42 -43.87 14.33 -11.11
C ASN A 42 -45.17 14.39 -10.30
N ASP A 43 -45.19 13.68 -9.17
CA ASP A 43 -46.37 13.61 -8.29
C ASP A 43 -46.37 14.70 -7.21
N SER A 44 -45.42 15.65 -7.26
CA SER A 44 -45.32 16.73 -6.27
C SER A 44 -46.44 17.77 -6.35
N GLY A 45 -47.19 17.80 -7.45
CA GLY A 45 -48.22 18.82 -7.71
C GLY A 45 -47.67 20.17 -8.19
N ASP A 46 -46.36 20.41 -8.09
CA ASP A 46 -45.69 21.64 -8.51
C ASP A 46 -44.80 21.44 -9.75
N SER A 47 -44.56 22.52 -10.50
CA SER A 47 -43.59 22.51 -11.59
C SER A 47 -42.17 22.67 -11.06
N LEU A 48 -41.30 21.68 -11.32
CA LEU A 48 -39.90 21.70 -10.89
C LEU A 48 -39.02 22.34 -11.97
N ARG A 49 -37.96 23.04 -11.56
CA ARG A 49 -37.03 23.72 -12.48
C ARG A 49 -35.63 23.10 -12.38
N ASN A 50 -34.88 23.18 -13.47
CA ASN A 50 -33.50 22.70 -13.55
C ASN A 50 -33.35 21.23 -13.12
N VAL A 51 -34.23 20.37 -13.65
CA VAL A 51 -34.16 18.93 -13.41
C VAL A 51 -33.12 18.33 -14.34
N GLU A 52 -32.16 17.62 -13.78
CA GLU A 52 -31.11 16.92 -14.51
C GLU A 52 -31.24 15.42 -14.28
N LEU A 53 -31.20 14.66 -15.37
CA LEU A 53 -31.13 13.20 -15.34
C LEU A 53 -29.75 12.75 -15.77
N ARG A 54 -29.22 11.77 -15.05
CA ARG A 54 -27.95 11.11 -15.41
C ARG A 54 -28.23 9.66 -15.77
N TYR A 55 -28.06 9.35 -17.06
CA TYR A 55 -28.03 8.00 -17.57
C TYR A 55 -26.57 7.55 -17.69
N PHE A 56 -26.14 6.66 -16.81
CA PHE A 56 -24.76 6.21 -16.63
C PHE A 56 -24.36 5.16 -17.69
N LEU A 57 -23.29 5.46 -18.42
CA LEU A 57 -22.73 4.66 -19.52
C LEU A 57 -21.51 3.86 -19.05
N SER A 58 -21.12 2.83 -19.80
CA SER A 58 -19.84 2.15 -19.53
C SER A 58 -18.62 3.02 -19.89
N LYS A 59 -17.58 3.02 -19.05
CA LYS A 59 -16.29 3.72 -19.29
C LYS A 59 -15.63 3.35 -20.63
N LYS A 60 -15.83 2.11 -21.10
CA LYS A 60 -15.19 1.56 -22.31
C LYS A 60 -15.87 1.97 -23.63
N LYS A 61 -16.97 2.74 -23.57
CA LYS A 61 -17.81 3.07 -24.74
C LYS A 61 -17.63 4.49 -25.29
N LEU A 62 -16.57 5.21 -24.94
CA LEU A 62 -16.38 6.56 -25.48
C LEU A 62 -15.51 6.52 -26.75
N PRO A 63 -15.85 7.29 -27.80
CA PRO A 63 -16.93 8.31 -27.87
C PRO A 63 -18.31 7.75 -28.29
N VAL A 64 -19.38 8.18 -27.59
CA VAL A 64 -20.79 7.88 -27.92
C VAL A 64 -21.44 9.05 -28.67
N GLN A 65 -22.22 8.76 -29.71
CA GLN A 65 -23.12 9.70 -30.37
C GLN A 65 -24.52 9.67 -29.75
N VAL A 66 -25.11 10.86 -29.56
CA VAL A 66 -26.47 11.02 -29.01
C VAL A 66 -27.38 11.63 -30.08
N GLU A 67 -28.28 10.82 -30.60
CA GLU A 67 -29.38 11.25 -31.46
C GLU A 67 -30.60 11.62 -30.60
N ARG A 68 -31.25 12.74 -30.91
CA ARG A 68 -32.40 13.26 -30.14
C ARG A 68 -33.62 13.25 -31.03
N HIS A 69 -34.49 12.28 -30.85
CA HIS A 69 -35.66 12.10 -31.71
C HIS A 69 -36.90 12.82 -31.16
N HIS A 70 -37.10 12.84 -29.83
CA HIS A 70 -38.24 13.50 -29.23
C HIS A 70 -37.98 13.93 -27.77
N PRO A 71 -38.25 15.20 -27.40
CA PRO A 71 -38.42 16.33 -28.29
C PRO A 71 -37.09 16.67 -28.99
N SER A 72 -37.14 17.21 -30.21
CA SER A 72 -35.94 17.44 -31.03
C SER A 72 -34.97 18.50 -30.45
N ASN A 73 -35.44 19.32 -29.51
CA ASN A 73 -34.66 20.33 -28.80
C ASN A 73 -34.19 19.89 -27.40
N LEU A 74 -34.26 18.59 -27.08
CA LEU A 74 -33.82 18.06 -25.79
C LEU A 74 -32.33 18.35 -25.55
N LEU A 75 -31.98 18.92 -24.41
CA LEU A 75 -30.57 19.12 -24.04
C LEU A 75 -30.04 17.83 -23.40
N ALA A 76 -29.43 17.00 -24.23
CA ALA A 76 -28.77 15.76 -23.80
C ALA A 76 -27.30 15.81 -24.25
N GLU A 77 -26.33 15.58 -23.37
CA GLU A 77 -24.91 15.55 -23.73
C GLU A 77 -24.17 14.46 -22.97
N ILE A 78 -23.10 13.93 -23.57
CA ILE A 78 -22.22 13.00 -22.89
C ILE A 78 -21.24 13.80 -22.05
N VAL A 79 -21.33 13.64 -20.73
CA VAL A 79 -20.38 14.18 -19.78
C VAL A 79 -19.38 13.09 -19.46
N LYS A 80 -18.11 13.37 -19.77
CA LYS A 80 -16.98 12.54 -19.34
C LYS A 80 -16.28 13.28 -18.19
N PRO A 81 -16.59 12.98 -16.92
CA PRO A 81 -15.85 13.58 -15.83
C PRO A 81 -14.41 13.06 -15.83
N ASP A 82 -13.46 13.85 -15.30
CA ASP A 82 -12.05 13.46 -15.10
C ASP A 82 -11.90 12.24 -14.17
N SER A 83 -13.01 11.91 -13.50
CA SER A 83 -13.17 11.18 -12.27
C SER A 83 -14.63 10.71 -12.24
N GLY A 84 -14.95 9.45 -12.60
CA GLY A 84 -16.35 8.94 -12.61
C GLY A 84 -16.72 7.97 -13.72
N ILE A 85 -17.91 7.37 -13.64
CA ILE A 85 -18.55 6.81 -14.84
C ILE A 85 -18.96 7.97 -15.76
N PRO A 86 -18.74 7.88 -17.08
CA PRO A 86 -19.35 8.79 -18.03
C PRO A 86 -20.87 8.64 -18.06
N PHE A 87 -21.61 9.74 -18.14
CA PHE A 87 -23.07 9.69 -18.19
C PHE A 87 -23.60 10.62 -19.27
N MET A 88 -24.74 10.25 -19.83
CA MET A 88 -25.56 11.18 -20.59
C MET A 88 -26.34 12.04 -19.59
N LYS A 89 -26.02 13.33 -19.59
CA LYS A 89 -26.74 14.36 -18.86
C LYS A 89 -27.92 14.83 -19.71
N ILE A 90 -29.15 14.68 -19.20
CA ILE A 90 -30.36 15.20 -19.82
C ILE A 90 -30.90 16.34 -18.95
N LEU A 91 -30.92 17.56 -19.48
CA LEU A 91 -31.44 18.73 -18.78
C LEU A 91 -32.89 18.99 -19.20
N ILE A 92 -33.76 19.04 -18.20
CA ILE A 92 -35.18 19.40 -18.30
C ILE A 92 -35.36 20.74 -17.57
N PRO A 93 -35.44 21.87 -18.30
CA PRO A 93 -35.53 23.21 -17.69
C PRO A 93 -36.76 23.38 -16.81
N THR A 94 -37.87 22.74 -17.16
CA THR A 94 -39.11 22.75 -16.38
C THR A 94 -39.82 21.42 -16.53
N LEU A 95 -40.05 20.73 -15.41
CA LEU A 95 -40.77 19.46 -15.31
C LEU A 95 -42.17 19.75 -14.71
N PRO A 96 -43.26 19.74 -15.51
CA PRO A 96 -44.62 19.98 -15.02
C PRO A 96 -45.11 18.82 -14.14
N PRO A 97 -46.17 19.02 -13.33
CA PRO A 97 -46.86 17.92 -12.64
C PRO A 97 -47.41 16.88 -13.61
N GLY A 98 -47.38 15.61 -13.22
CA GLY A 98 -47.83 14.48 -14.05
C GLY A 98 -46.70 13.87 -14.90
N ILE A 99 -47.07 13.26 -16.04
CA ILE A 99 -46.13 12.53 -16.90
C ILE A 99 -45.42 13.48 -17.87
N PHE A 100 -44.10 13.41 -17.93
CA PHE A 100 -43.28 14.18 -18.86
C PHE A 100 -42.40 13.29 -19.75
N PRO A 101 -42.23 13.64 -21.04
CA PRO A 101 -42.98 14.66 -21.80
C PRO A 101 -44.44 14.26 -22.06
N ASP A 102 -44.70 12.95 -22.14
CA ASP A 102 -46.00 12.32 -22.30
C ASP A 102 -45.85 10.80 -22.01
N SER A 103 -46.87 10.00 -22.33
CA SER A 103 -46.85 8.55 -22.12
C SER A 103 -45.81 7.80 -22.97
N GLY A 104 -45.34 8.38 -24.08
CA GLY A 104 -44.34 7.83 -24.99
C GLY A 104 -42.89 8.12 -24.59
N GLY A 105 -42.68 9.09 -23.70
CA GLY A 105 -41.37 9.41 -23.14
C GLY A 105 -40.42 10.16 -24.10
N LEU A 106 -39.34 10.69 -23.53
CA LEU A 106 -38.18 11.19 -24.25
C LEU A 106 -37.62 10.09 -25.16
N SER A 107 -37.14 10.43 -26.35
CA SER A 107 -36.58 9.49 -27.33
C SER A 107 -35.17 9.89 -27.72
N LEU A 108 -34.23 9.00 -27.42
CA LEU A 108 -32.80 9.19 -27.58
C LEU A 108 -32.19 7.95 -28.24
N GLY A 109 -31.33 8.15 -29.24
CA GLY A 109 -30.50 7.10 -29.84
C GLY A 109 -29.07 7.22 -29.33
N LEU A 110 -28.51 6.14 -28.80
CA LEU A 110 -27.11 6.07 -28.38
C LEU A 110 -26.38 5.04 -29.26
N HIS A 111 -25.33 5.46 -29.96
CA HIS A 111 -24.56 4.58 -30.84
C HIS A 111 -23.11 5.03 -31.00
N PHE A 112 -22.26 4.16 -31.53
CA PHE A 112 -20.91 4.54 -31.98
C PHE A 112 -20.98 5.22 -33.35
N SER A 113 -20.00 6.08 -33.66
CA SER A 113 -19.95 6.79 -34.95
C SER A 113 -19.82 5.85 -36.17
N ASP A 114 -19.28 4.66 -35.97
CA ASP A 114 -19.09 3.63 -36.99
C ASP A 114 -20.21 2.56 -37.01
N TRP A 115 -21.24 2.71 -36.17
CA TRP A 115 -22.34 1.74 -36.00
C TRP A 115 -21.89 0.32 -35.62
N SER A 116 -20.72 0.18 -35.00
CA SER A 116 -20.28 -1.07 -34.38
C SER A 116 -21.18 -1.46 -33.19
N ASN A 117 -21.06 -2.70 -32.71
CA ASN A 117 -21.88 -3.22 -31.61
C ASN A 117 -21.72 -2.35 -30.35
N PHE A 118 -22.83 -1.79 -29.87
CA PHE A 118 -22.89 -0.81 -28.79
C PHE A 118 -22.80 -1.44 -27.38
N ALA A 119 -22.80 -2.77 -27.27
CA ALA A 119 -22.65 -3.52 -26.02
C ALA A 119 -23.59 -3.03 -24.90
N LYS A 120 -24.87 -2.87 -25.22
CA LYS A 120 -25.91 -2.14 -24.46
C LYS A 120 -26.00 -2.54 -22.98
N ASN A 121 -25.89 -3.84 -22.69
CA ASN A 121 -25.91 -4.41 -21.34
C ASN A 121 -24.77 -3.95 -20.41
N ALA A 122 -23.72 -3.31 -20.95
CA ALA A 122 -22.63 -2.78 -20.15
C ALA A 122 -22.92 -1.40 -19.55
N ASP A 123 -23.99 -0.70 -19.97
CA ASP A 123 -24.37 0.58 -19.36
C ASP A 123 -25.14 0.34 -18.06
N TYR A 124 -24.74 1.00 -16.97
CA TYR A 124 -25.37 0.84 -15.65
C TYR A 124 -26.88 1.16 -15.69
N SER A 125 -27.26 2.21 -16.43
CA SER A 125 -28.66 2.65 -16.54
C SER A 125 -29.49 1.91 -17.59
N TYR A 126 -28.95 0.86 -18.24
CA TYR A 126 -29.64 0.18 -19.34
C TYR A 126 -30.88 -0.60 -18.85
N PRO A 127 -32.08 -0.34 -19.44
CA PRO A 127 -33.33 -0.94 -18.98
C PRO A 127 -33.52 -2.42 -19.35
N ALA A 128 -32.82 -2.94 -20.37
CA ALA A 128 -32.92 -4.33 -20.85
C ALA A 128 -34.36 -4.85 -21.09
N SER A 129 -35.29 -3.97 -21.48
CA SER A 129 -36.71 -4.29 -21.66
C SER A 129 -37.35 -3.44 -22.77
N GLU A 130 -38.26 -4.04 -23.57
CA GLU A 130 -39.12 -3.36 -24.55
C GLU A 130 -40.30 -2.60 -23.91
N ASN A 131 -40.62 -2.96 -22.66
CA ASN A 131 -41.67 -2.32 -21.87
C ASN A 131 -41.07 -1.33 -20.89
N PHE A 132 -41.76 -0.21 -20.66
CA PHE A 132 -41.39 0.71 -19.59
C PHE A 132 -41.42 -0.01 -18.25
N SER A 133 -40.31 0.10 -17.52
CA SER A 133 -40.19 -0.35 -16.14
C SER A 133 -39.62 0.77 -15.29
N THR A 134 -40.05 0.84 -14.04
CA THR A 134 -39.48 1.75 -13.05
C THR A 134 -38.01 1.43 -12.82
N THR A 135 -37.18 2.46 -12.75
CA THR A 135 -35.74 2.30 -12.52
C THR A 135 -35.21 3.37 -11.57
N GLU A 136 -34.36 2.96 -10.64
CA GLU A 136 -33.57 3.87 -9.82
C GLU A 136 -32.17 4.07 -10.40
N LYS A 137 -31.82 3.36 -11.48
CA LYS A 137 -30.49 3.42 -12.10
C LYS A 137 -30.28 4.69 -12.94
N ILE A 138 -31.26 5.58 -13.03
CA ILE A 138 -31.15 6.91 -13.62
C ILE A 138 -31.28 7.92 -12.49
N ALA A 139 -30.19 8.65 -12.20
CA ALA A 139 -30.17 9.58 -11.09
C ALA A 139 -30.81 10.93 -11.45
N ILE A 140 -31.52 11.51 -10.49
CA ILE A 140 -32.22 12.80 -10.61
C ILE A 140 -31.51 13.83 -9.75
N TYR A 141 -31.25 15.00 -10.33
CA TYR A 141 -30.72 16.18 -9.67
C TYR A 141 -31.66 17.36 -9.89
N ILE A 142 -31.84 18.20 -8.87
CA ILE A 142 -32.61 19.44 -8.98
C ILE A 142 -31.71 20.58 -8.52
N ASN A 143 -31.54 21.61 -9.35
CA ASN A 143 -30.62 22.72 -9.09
C ASN A 143 -29.17 22.29 -8.76
N GLY A 144 -28.74 21.12 -9.28
CA GLY A 144 -27.41 20.57 -9.04
C GLY A 144 -27.28 19.69 -7.79
N GLU A 145 -28.30 19.61 -6.94
CA GLU A 145 -28.34 18.71 -5.79
C GLU A 145 -28.92 17.35 -6.18
N PHE A 146 -28.33 16.27 -5.66
CA PHE A 146 -28.83 14.91 -5.87
C PHE A 146 -30.13 14.70 -5.08
N VAL A 147 -31.16 14.19 -5.75
CA VAL A 147 -32.50 13.99 -5.17
C VAL A 147 -32.83 12.51 -5.04
N GLN A 148 -32.58 11.70 -6.07
CA GLN A 148 -33.00 10.29 -6.13
C GLN A 148 -32.16 9.47 -7.13
N GLY A 149 -32.09 8.16 -6.90
CA GLY A 149 -31.45 7.16 -7.77
C GLY A 149 -30.36 6.37 -7.06
N ILE A 150 -29.75 5.40 -7.74
CA ILE A 150 -28.60 4.65 -7.26
C ILE A 150 -27.39 5.02 -8.13
N LEU A 151 -26.28 5.37 -7.49
CA LEU A 151 -25.01 5.71 -8.16
C LEU A 151 -24.13 4.44 -8.27
N PRO A 152 -23.31 4.32 -9.33
CA PRO A 152 -22.48 3.14 -9.53
C PRO A 152 -21.17 3.14 -8.70
N GLY A 153 -20.86 2.01 -8.03
CA GLY A 153 -19.67 1.72 -7.22
C GLY A 153 -20.03 0.73 -6.08
N THR A 154 -19.17 -0.23 -5.70
CA THR A 154 -19.41 -1.07 -4.51
C THR A 154 -18.64 -0.53 -3.32
N LEU A 155 -19.28 -0.59 -2.16
CA LEU A 155 -18.66 -0.51 -0.85
C LEU A 155 -18.80 -1.90 -0.20
N PRO A 156 -17.92 -2.27 0.75
CA PRO A 156 -18.09 -3.48 1.53
C PRO A 156 -19.45 -3.50 2.25
N ASP A 157 -19.97 -4.71 2.49
CA ASP A 157 -21.18 -4.90 3.28
C ASP A 157 -20.90 -4.44 4.73
N ALA A 158 -21.61 -3.39 5.17
CA ALA A 158 -21.67 -3.07 6.60
C ALA A 158 -22.42 -4.21 7.30
N ALA A 159 -21.69 -5.12 7.94
CA ALA A 159 -22.29 -6.17 8.75
C ALA A 159 -22.72 -5.57 10.10
N PRO A 160 -23.99 -5.67 10.47
CA PRO A 160 -24.45 -5.12 11.74
C PRO A 160 -23.94 -5.91 12.93
N ILE A 161 -23.40 -5.18 13.90
CA ILE A 161 -23.01 -5.61 15.23
C ILE A 161 -23.55 -4.55 16.17
N SER A 162 -24.78 -4.79 16.59
CA SER A 162 -25.31 -4.46 17.93
C SER A 162 -26.74 -4.94 18.09
N LEU A 163 -27.36 -5.53 17.08
CA LEU A 163 -28.63 -6.24 17.25
C LEU A 163 -28.62 -7.46 16.34
N PRO A 164 -28.52 -8.68 16.88
CA PRO A 164 -28.64 -9.89 16.08
C PRO A 164 -29.94 -9.93 15.28
N SER A 165 -29.94 -10.66 14.15
CA SER A 165 -31.16 -10.88 13.38
C SER A 165 -32.28 -11.44 14.26
N SER A 166 -33.49 -10.90 14.09
CA SER A 166 -34.70 -11.24 14.85
C SER A 166 -34.65 -10.94 16.35
N SER A 167 -33.82 -9.97 16.76
CA SER A 167 -33.73 -9.56 18.16
C SER A 167 -35.02 -8.94 18.69
N GLY A 168 -35.32 -9.15 19.96
CA GLY A 168 -36.37 -8.43 20.68
C GLY A 168 -35.76 -7.42 21.63
N VAL A 169 -35.99 -6.13 21.41
CA VAL A 169 -35.51 -5.03 22.25
C VAL A 169 -36.65 -4.53 23.13
N SER A 170 -36.36 -4.35 24.41
CA SER A 170 -37.31 -3.87 25.42
C SER A 170 -36.91 -2.48 25.89
N LEU A 171 -37.80 -1.51 25.76
CA LEU A 171 -37.51 -0.10 26.04
C LEU A 171 -38.45 0.46 27.09
N SER A 172 -37.91 1.35 27.92
CA SER A 172 -38.72 2.26 28.75
C SER A 172 -39.30 3.39 27.88
N PRO A 173 -40.38 4.08 28.31
CA PRO A 173 -40.96 5.16 27.52
C PRO A 173 -39.96 6.28 27.22
N GLY A 174 -39.72 6.55 25.94
CA GLY A 174 -38.79 7.58 25.47
C GLY A 174 -37.34 7.11 25.26
N GLU A 175 -37.00 5.87 25.61
CA GLU A 175 -35.74 5.25 25.19
C GLU A 175 -35.78 4.97 23.68
N LYS A 176 -34.61 4.92 23.05
CA LYS A 176 -34.45 4.65 21.61
C LYS A 176 -33.83 3.29 21.41
N VAL A 177 -34.11 2.68 20.27
CA VAL A 177 -33.39 1.48 19.84
C VAL A 177 -32.03 1.92 19.33
N HIS A 178 -30.98 1.32 19.87
CA HIS A 178 -29.61 1.54 19.41
C HIS A 178 -29.28 0.55 18.28
N PHE A 179 -28.78 1.06 17.16
CA PHE A 179 -28.28 0.23 16.06
C PHE A 179 -26.79 0.52 15.87
N ALA A 180 -25.99 -0.52 15.72
CA ALA A 180 -24.57 -0.41 15.41
C ALA A 180 -24.13 -1.50 14.43
N TRP A 181 -23.02 -1.25 13.76
CA TRP A 181 -22.43 -2.11 12.74
C TRP A 181 -20.91 -2.01 12.75
N HIS A 182 -20.25 -3.00 12.15
CA HIS A 182 -18.83 -2.90 11.92
C HIS A 182 -18.51 -1.73 11.01
N GLU A 183 -17.45 -1.00 11.35
CA GLU A 183 -16.91 0.01 10.48
C GLU A 183 -16.49 -0.63 9.15
N VAL A 184 -16.73 0.09 8.07
CA VAL A 184 -16.31 -0.25 6.73
C VAL A 184 -15.13 0.64 6.39
N ASP A 185 -13.99 0.03 6.10
CA ASP A 185 -12.77 0.76 5.77
C ASP A 185 -13.00 1.73 4.60
N GLY A 186 -12.44 2.93 4.72
CA GLY A 186 -12.62 4.04 3.77
C GLY A 186 -14.01 4.69 3.75
N ALA A 187 -14.94 4.32 4.64
CA ALA A 187 -16.28 4.89 4.67
C ALA A 187 -16.33 6.29 5.31
N LYS A 188 -16.90 7.28 4.61
CA LYS A 188 -17.13 8.64 5.16
C LYS A 188 -18.39 8.74 6.01
N SER A 189 -19.42 8.00 5.62
CA SER A 189 -20.71 8.04 6.29
C SER A 189 -21.50 6.78 6.01
N TYR A 190 -22.46 6.50 6.87
CA TYR A 190 -23.39 5.40 6.78
C TYR A 190 -24.82 5.92 6.73
N ARG A 191 -25.71 5.15 6.13
CA ARG A 191 -27.14 5.38 6.09
C ARG A 191 -27.86 4.18 6.67
N LEU A 192 -28.40 4.36 7.87
CA LEU A 192 -29.33 3.41 8.48
C LEU A 192 -30.71 3.59 7.85
N ASN A 193 -31.30 2.51 7.39
CA ASN A 193 -32.68 2.43 6.94
C ASN A 193 -33.43 1.41 7.81
N VAL A 194 -34.54 1.84 8.42
CA VAL A 194 -35.48 0.99 9.17
C VAL A 194 -36.82 1.04 8.48
N LEU A 195 -37.36 -0.12 8.15
CA LEU A 195 -38.60 -0.30 7.42
C LEU A 195 -39.63 -1.04 8.27
N SER A 196 -40.90 -0.79 7.99
CA SER A 196 -42.01 -1.58 8.52
C SER A 196 -41.93 -3.01 8.00
N ALA A 197 -42.05 -4.01 8.87
CA ALA A 197 -42.02 -5.40 8.45
C ALA A 197 -43.30 -5.85 7.70
N ALA A 198 -44.37 -5.05 7.71
CA ALA A 198 -45.64 -5.39 7.08
C ALA A 198 -45.69 -5.06 5.58
N ASP A 199 -45.09 -3.95 5.19
CA ASP A 199 -45.20 -3.38 3.84
C ASP A 199 -43.87 -2.82 3.30
N SER A 200 -42.77 -2.99 4.04
CA SER A 200 -41.44 -2.49 3.70
C SER A 200 -41.37 -0.97 3.52
N ALA A 201 -42.34 -0.21 4.04
CA ALA A 201 -42.29 1.24 4.01
C ALA A 201 -41.21 1.77 4.97
N THR A 202 -40.46 2.79 4.56
CA THR A 202 -39.44 3.41 5.42
C THR A 202 -40.08 4.09 6.62
N VAL A 203 -39.73 3.62 7.82
CA VAL A 203 -40.19 4.15 9.12
C VAL A 203 -39.17 5.12 9.70
N PHE A 204 -37.88 4.82 9.53
CA PHE A 204 -36.80 5.68 9.97
C PHE A 204 -35.62 5.60 9.01
N GLN A 205 -34.99 6.74 8.76
CA GLN A 205 -33.76 6.82 8.00
C GLN A 205 -32.84 7.86 8.64
N LYS A 206 -31.55 7.53 8.75
CA LYS A 206 -30.56 8.45 9.28
C LYS A 206 -29.23 8.25 8.57
N ILE A 207 -28.63 9.36 8.14
CA ILE A 207 -27.23 9.40 7.73
C ILE A 207 -26.39 9.77 8.95
N THR A 208 -25.28 9.06 9.16
CA THR A 208 -24.36 9.28 10.27
C THR A 208 -22.93 9.04 9.81
N GLU A 209 -21.98 9.81 10.35
CA GLU A 209 -20.55 9.58 10.11
C GLU A 209 -20.00 8.47 11.03
N LYS A 210 -20.80 8.01 12.01
CA LYS A 210 -20.44 6.94 12.92
C LYS A 210 -21.01 5.61 12.42
N ASN A 211 -20.41 4.51 12.84
CA ASN A 211 -20.91 3.16 12.61
C ASN A 211 -22.10 2.78 13.52
N GLN A 212 -22.85 3.77 14.03
CA GLN A 212 -23.93 3.60 14.98
C GLN A 212 -24.99 4.71 14.88
N ALA A 213 -26.25 4.39 15.19
CA ALA A 213 -27.37 5.32 15.17
C ALA A 213 -28.55 4.85 16.04
N ASP A 214 -29.10 5.78 16.84
CA ASP A 214 -30.35 5.54 17.55
C ASP A 214 -31.59 5.86 16.69
N ALA A 215 -32.61 5.01 16.80
CA ALA A 215 -33.93 5.24 16.21
C ALA A 215 -35.02 5.24 17.30
N ALA A 216 -35.85 6.28 17.30
CA ALA A 216 -37.08 6.29 18.09
C ALA A 216 -38.14 5.48 17.33
N LEU A 217 -38.45 4.30 17.83
CA LEU A 217 -39.39 3.36 17.23
C LEU A 217 -40.52 3.07 18.22
N ASP A 218 -41.74 3.03 17.72
CA ASP A 218 -42.88 2.55 18.49
C ASP A 218 -42.81 1.02 18.67
N SER A 219 -43.70 0.48 19.50
CA SER A 219 -43.85 -0.98 19.59
C SER A 219 -44.24 -1.56 18.23
N GLY A 220 -43.49 -2.55 17.73
CA GLY A 220 -43.72 -3.12 16.40
C GLY A 220 -42.62 -4.06 15.92
N GLU A 221 -42.81 -4.60 14.71
CA GLU A 221 -41.80 -5.39 14.00
C GLU A 221 -41.24 -4.58 12.82
N TYR A 222 -39.92 -4.57 12.69
CA TYR A 222 -39.21 -3.78 11.69
C TYR A 222 -38.16 -4.61 10.96
N LEU A 223 -37.84 -4.20 9.74
CA LEU A 223 -36.67 -4.63 8.98
C LEU A 223 -35.65 -3.50 9.00
N TRP A 224 -34.36 -3.82 8.93
CA TRP A 224 -33.34 -2.77 8.85
C TRP A 224 -32.14 -3.17 8.00
N ARG A 225 -31.42 -2.15 7.51
CA ARG A 225 -30.19 -2.27 6.73
C ARG A 225 -29.32 -1.01 6.83
N VAL A 226 -28.04 -1.14 6.52
CA VAL A 226 -27.05 -0.05 6.54
C VAL A 226 -26.31 0.01 5.20
N GLU A 227 -26.07 1.22 4.70
CA GLU A 227 -25.34 1.51 3.46
C GLU A 227 -24.19 2.49 3.77
N SER A 228 -22.94 2.28 3.33
CA SER A 228 -21.79 3.20 3.55
C SER A 228 -21.59 4.23 2.40
N SER A 229 -20.59 5.13 2.47
CA SER A 229 -20.20 6.13 1.43
C SER A 229 -18.65 6.35 1.32
N GLU A 230 -18.07 6.80 0.20
CA GLU A 230 -16.61 6.78 -0.18
C GLU A 230 -15.75 8.06 0.13
N TYR A 231 -14.39 7.95 0.26
CA TYR A 231 -13.35 9.01 0.04
C TYR A 231 -12.57 8.78 -1.28
N GLY A 232 -12.44 9.81 -2.13
CA GLY A 232 -11.93 9.66 -3.50
C GLY A 232 -10.56 10.29 -3.81
N LEU A 233 -9.94 9.75 -4.87
CA LEU A 233 -9.37 10.53 -5.97
C LEU A 233 -9.85 9.88 -7.27
N GLY A 234 -10.94 10.41 -7.84
CA GLY A 234 -11.24 10.13 -9.24
C GLY A 234 -12.41 9.21 -9.57
N SER A 235 -13.52 9.21 -8.80
CA SER A 235 -14.75 8.40 -8.98
C SER A 235 -14.52 7.13 -9.84
N ALA A 236 -13.90 6.18 -9.16
CA ALA A 236 -13.50 4.89 -9.71
C ALA A 236 -14.67 3.92 -9.59
N VAL A 237 -15.42 3.80 -10.67
CA VAL A 237 -16.42 2.75 -10.83
C VAL A 237 -15.74 1.40 -10.99
N TRP A 238 -16.26 0.45 -10.22
CA TRP A 238 -15.96 -0.97 -10.21
C TRP A 238 -16.11 -1.66 -11.58
N GLU A 239 -15.08 -2.42 -11.94
CA GLU A 239 -15.09 -3.41 -13.01
C GLU A 239 -15.54 -4.78 -12.48
N GLY A 240 -16.31 -5.52 -13.28
CA GLY A 240 -16.14 -6.96 -13.47
C GLY A 240 -16.67 -7.91 -12.39
N ASP A 241 -17.73 -8.64 -12.74
CA ASP A 241 -18.07 -10.00 -12.29
C ASP A 241 -18.67 -10.24 -10.90
N ALA A 242 -19.15 -9.20 -10.20
CA ALA A 242 -20.05 -9.42 -9.08
C ALA A 242 -21.46 -9.80 -9.57
N LYS A 243 -21.88 -11.02 -9.22
CA LYS A 243 -23.25 -11.51 -9.38
C LYS A 243 -24.26 -10.50 -8.78
N PRO A 244 -25.50 -10.43 -9.28
CA PRO A 244 -26.55 -9.64 -8.65
C PRO A 244 -26.60 -9.96 -7.15
N LEU A 245 -26.73 -8.92 -6.32
CA LEU A 245 -27.26 -9.00 -4.97
C LEU A 245 -28.73 -9.48 -5.06
N ASP A 246 -28.91 -10.72 -5.50
CA ASP A 246 -30.11 -11.48 -5.19
C ASP A 246 -29.97 -11.89 -3.72
N ASP A 247 -30.66 -11.12 -2.86
CA ASP A 247 -30.98 -11.35 -1.44
C ASP A 247 -29.80 -11.64 -0.48
N LEU A 248 -29.91 -11.10 0.75
CA LEU A 248 -29.25 -11.47 2.05
C LEU A 248 -28.87 -10.17 2.78
N PHE A 249 -29.38 -9.75 3.94
CA PHE A 249 -30.40 -10.23 4.87
C PHE A 249 -31.21 -9.00 5.32
N TRP A 250 -32.54 -8.97 5.14
CA TRP A 250 -33.35 -8.09 5.97
C TRP A 250 -33.26 -8.59 7.42
N GLN A 251 -32.58 -7.84 8.27
CA GLN A 251 -32.56 -8.18 9.69
C GLN A 251 -33.85 -7.73 10.32
N ARG A 252 -34.54 -8.67 10.96
CA ARG A 252 -35.80 -8.41 11.66
C ARG A 252 -35.50 -7.93 13.07
N ILE A 253 -36.26 -6.99 13.59
CA ILE A 253 -36.22 -6.60 14.99
C ILE A 253 -37.64 -6.40 15.51
N SER A 254 -37.90 -6.87 16.72
CA SER A 254 -39.13 -6.59 17.47
C SER A 254 -38.84 -5.58 18.57
N VAL A 255 -39.59 -4.48 18.59
CA VAL A 255 -39.48 -3.43 19.62
C VAL A 255 -40.68 -3.53 20.55
N PHE A 256 -40.42 -3.60 21.85
CA PHE A 256 -41.43 -3.63 22.91
C PHE A 256 -41.25 -2.42 23.80
N THR A 257 -42.26 -1.53 23.84
CA THR A 257 -42.29 -0.38 24.73
C THR A 257 -43.27 -0.62 25.87
N ASP A 258 -42.76 -0.79 27.08
CA ASP A 258 -43.58 -1.07 28.27
C ASP A 258 -43.50 0.06 29.29
N THR A 259 -44.61 0.30 29.98
CA THR A 259 -44.72 1.37 30.99
C THR A 259 -44.58 0.87 32.43
N ALA A 260 -44.55 -0.45 32.66
CA ALA A 260 -44.52 -1.01 34.02
C ALA A 260 -43.82 -2.39 34.11
N TRP A 261 -42.92 -2.52 35.09
CA TRP A 261 -42.21 -3.75 35.48
C TRP A 261 -42.60 -4.14 36.92
N ILE A 262 -42.78 -5.44 37.19
CA ILE A 262 -43.19 -5.93 38.52
C ILE A 262 -42.03 -6.42 39.37
N LEU A 263 -40.87 -6.65 38.76
CA LEU A 263 -39.65 -7.08 39.41
C LEU A 263 -38.46 -6.66 38.54
N GLU A 264 -37.41 -6.13 39.18
CA GLU A 264 -36.13 -5.85 38.58
C GLU A 264 -35.03 -6.21 39.59
N ASN A 265 -33.98 -6.88 39.13
CA ASN A 265 -32.75 -7.07 39.89
C ASN A 265 -31.56 -6.77 39.00
N LYS A 266 -30.60 -6.01 39.52
CA LYS A 266 -29.48 -5.45 38.77
C LYS A 266 -28.22 -5.45 39.63
N LEU A 267 -27.12 -5.87 39.03
CA LEU A 267 -25.77 -5.77 39.58
C LEU A 267 -25.12 -4.44 39.13
N ASP A 268 -24.07 -4.04 39.84
CA ASP A 268 -23.34 -2.79 39.56
C ASP A 268 -22.08 -3.07 38.71
N VAL A 269 -22.28 -3.65 37.52
CA VAL A 269 -21.21 -3.82 36.55
C VAL A 269 -21.05 -2.53 35.76
N THR A 270 -19.82 -2.02 35.68
CA THR A 270 -19.49 -0.81 34.92
C THR A 270 -19.32 -1.18 33.44
N PRO A 271 -20.10 -0.60 32.52
CA PRO A 271 -19.93 -0.84 31.09
C PRO A 271 -18.63 -0.21 30.59
N LEU A 272 -17.91 -0.92 29.72
CA LEU A 272 -16.66 -0.47 29.11
C LEU A 272 -16.75 -0.57 27.58
N ALA A 273 -16.07 0.34 26.89
CA ALA A 273 -15.94 0.32 25.44
C ALA A 273 -14.64 -0.37 25.03
N ALA A 274 -14.62 -0.99 23.84
CA ALA A 274 -13.42 -1.55 23.24
C ALA A 274 -12.44 -0.43 22.92
N ARG A 275 -11.27 -0.40 23.54
CA ARG A 275 -10.24 0.61 23.31
C ARG A 275 -8.86 0.02 23.47
N LYS A 276 -7.88 0.60 22.76
CA LYS A 276 -6.49 0.56 23.23
C LYS A 276 -6.41 1.37 24.52
N ASP A 277 -6.15 0.73 25.65
CA ASP A 277 -6.31 1.35 26.98
C ASP A 277 -5.00 1.53 27.75
N THR A 278 -3.86 1.31 27.08
CA THR A 278 -2.50 1.50 27.61
C THR A 278 -1.59 2.27 26.64
N ARG A 279 -0.38 2.62 27.10
CA ARG A 279 0.67 3.24 26.28
C ARG A 279 1.55 2.23 25.52
N LEU A 280 1.20 0.95 25.54
CA LEU A 280 1.96 -0.08 24.81
C LEU A 280 1.97 0.20 23.30
N LEU A 281 3.07 -0.11 22.63
CA LEU A 281 3.31 0.27 21.23
C LEU A 281 2.54 -0.61 20.23
N ASP A 282 1.73 -0.02 19.35
CA ASP A 282 1.14 -0.72 18.22
C ASP A 282 1.93 -0.50 16.91
N VAL A 283 2.86 -1.42 16.64
CA VAL A 283 3.73 -1.38 15.45
C VAL A 283 3.04 -1.88 14.17
N LYS A 284 1.80 -2.37 14.25
CA LYS A 284 1.11 -2.93 13.08
C LYS A 284 0.52 -1.84 12.19
N TRP A 285 0.40 -0.60 12.67
CA TRP A 285 -0.04 0.55 11.87
C TRP A 285 1.01 1.15 10.93
N GLY A 286 2.28 0.72 11.00
CA GLY A 286 3.30 1.10 10.03
C GLY A 286 3.39 2.62 9.83
N GLU A 287 3.32 3.10 8.59
CA GLU A 287 3.33 4.55 8.27
C GLU A 287 2.19 5.36 8.92
N MET A 288 1.11 4.71 9.38
CA MET A 288 -0.02 5.35 10.05
C MET A 288 0.15 5.44 11.58
N ALA A 289 1.23 4.91 12.16
CA ALA A 289 1.45 4.82 13.61
C ALA A 289 1.24 6.15 14.35
N VAL A 290 1.77 7.27 13.83
CA VAL A 290 1.62 8.60 14.44
C VAL A 290 0.17 9.08 14.41
N VAL A 291 -0.49 8.93 13.25
CA VAL A 291 -1.87 9.40 13.06
C VAL A 291 -2.84 8.58 13.90
N ARG A 292 -2.55 7.29 14.07
CA ARG A 292 -3.31 6.34 14.89
C ARG A 292 -2.89 6.33 16.36
N LYS A 293 -1.92 7.17 16.76
CA LYS A 293 -1.45 7.29 18.15
C LYS A 293 -1.04 5.94 18.76
N TRP A 294 -0.19 5.20 18.04
CA TRP A 294 0.34 3.88 18.40
C TRP A 294 0.85 3.71 19.85
N ASP A 295 1.26 4.79 20.52
CA ASP A 295 1.85 4.83 21.84
C ASP A 295 0.98 5.54 22.90
N GLU A 296 -0.28 5.88 22.57
CA GLU A 296 -1.23 6.50 23.50
C GLU A 296 -2.45 5.60 23.76
N PRO A 297 -3.13 5.75 24.91
CA PRO A 297 -4.42 5.12 25.15
C PRO A 297 -5.57 5.93 24.52
N HIS A 298 -6.57 5.24 23.99
CA HIS A 298 -7.70 5.77 23.23
C HIS A 298 -8.94 6.10 24.11
N LEU A 299 -8.73 6.72 25.28
CA LEU A 299 -9.76 6.83 26.33
C LEU A 299 -10.90 7.83 26.06
N GLU A 300 -10.78 8.73 25.08
CA GLU A 300 -11.75 9.82 24.83
C GLU A 300 -12.37 9.82 23.41
N HIS A 301 -12.06 8.84 22.57
CA HIS A 301 -12.38 8.87 21.14
C HIS A 301 -13.58 7.99 20.78
N SER A 302 -14.37 8.43 19.78
CA SER A 302 -15.43 7.62 19.17
C SER A 302 -14.77 6.61 18.23
N HIS A 303 -14.66 5.35 18.65
CA HIS A 303 -14.31 4.14 17.88
C HIS A 303 -13.46 4.43 16.63
N TYR A 304 -12.13 4.35 16.74
CA TYR A 304 -11.28 4.90 15.67
C TYR A 304 -10.60 3.92 14.74
N ASP A 305 -10.69 2.59 14.93
CA ASP A 305 -10.01 1.69 14.00
C ASP A 305 -10.44 0.20 14.01
N GLU A 306 -9.95 -0.47 12.99
CA GLU A 306 -9.91 -1.92 12.76
C GLU A 306 -9.38 -2.74 13.96
N GLU A 307 -8.60 -2.11 14.84
CA GLU A 307 -7.97 -2.74 16.01
C GLU A 307 -8.98 -2.93 17.16
N GLU A 308 -9.80 -1.91 17.41
CA GLU A 308 -10.82 -1.88 18.47
C GLU A 308 -12.07 -2.72 18.12
N SER A 309 -12.35 -2.86 16.82
CA SER A 309 -13.57 -3.48 16.28
C SER A 309 -13.77 -4.96 16.64
N PHE A 310 -12.71 -5.66 17.08
CA PHE A 310 -12.72 -7.10 17.37
C PHE A 310 -12.36 -7.44 18.82
N ARG A 311 -12.51 -6.49 19.75
CA ARG A 311 -12.12 -6.65 21.17
C ARG A 311 -13.25 -7.07 22.13
N CYS A 312 -14.46 -7.40 21.65
CA CYS A 312 -15.63 -7.65 22.51
C CYS A 312 -15.38 -8.69 23.63
N TRP A 313 -14.57 -9.72 23.33
CA TRP A 313 -14.17 -10.75 24.28
C TRP A 313 -13.25 -10.22 25.39
N ALA A 314 -12.35 -9.29 25.08
CA ALA A 314 -11.48 -8.64 26.06
C ALA A 314 -12.27 -7.65 26.93
N VAL A 315 -13.19 -6.89 26.33
CA VAL A 315 -14.07 -5.96 27.05
C VAL A 315 -14.91 -6.71 28.09
N GLY A 316 -15.61 -7.78 27.70
CA GLY A 316 -16.43 -8.55 28.64
C GLY A 316 -15.60 -9.17 29.78
N ALA A 317 -14.38 -9.62 29.49
CA ALA A 317 -13.48 -10.16 30.50
C ALA A 317 -12.96 -9.08 31.46
N GLN A 318 -12.70 -7.87 30.95
CA GLN A 318 -12.31 -6.70 31.73
C GLN A 318 -13.45 -6.24 32.66
N GLU A 319 -14.67 -6.08 32.14
CA GLU A 319 -15.85 -5.70 32.92
C GLU A 319 -16.07 -6.67 34.10
N LEU A 320 -15.92 -7.97 33.85
CA LEU A 320 -16.05 -9.00 34.87
C LEU A 320 -14.91 -8.95 35.91
N ASN A 321 -13.67 -8.74 35.46
CA ASN A 321 -12.53 -8.55 36.36
C ASN A 321 -12.72 -7.34 37.28
N HIS A 322 -13.13 -6.19 36.73
CA HIS A 322 -13.36 -4.95 37.50
C HIS A 322 -14.51 -5.09 38.49
N TYR A 323 -15.58 -5.79 38.11
CA TYR A 323 -16.69 -6.10 39.03
C TYR A 323 -16.22 -6.88 40.27
N TYR A 324 -15.26 -7.80 40.11
CA TYR A 324 -14.64 -8.54 41.21
C TYR A 324 -13.46 -7.81 41.87
N GLY A 325 -13.26 -6.52 41.57
CA GLY A 325 -12.28 -5.65 42.22
C GLY A 325 -10.88 -5.67 41.62
N GLY A 326 -10.71 -6.19 40.40
CA GLY A 326 -9.48 -6.09 39.63
C GLY A 326 -9.38 -4.78 38.84
N ASN A 327 -8.29 -4.62 38.10
CA ASN A 327 -8.01 -3.42 37.30
C ASN A 327 -7.28 -3.74 35.98
N ILE A 328 -7.43 -4.95 35.44
CA ILE A 328 -6.73 -5.37 34.22
C ILE A 328 -7.12 -4.50 33.01
N SER A 329 -6.18 -4.28 32.09
CA SER A 329 -6.41 -3.58 30.82
C SER A 329 -6.82 -4.54 29.69
N GLN A 330 -7.41 -4.01 28.62
CA GLN A 330 -7.74 -4.78 27.42
C GLN A 330 -6.48 -5.16 26.65
N ASP A 331 -5.49 -4.25 26.60
CA ASP A 331 -4.22 -4.52 25.92
C ASP A 331 -3.46 -5.70 26.56
N GLU A 332 -3.48 -5.81 27.89
CA GLU A 332 -2.95 -6.97 28.62
C GLU A 332 -3.63 -8.28 28.23
N ILE A 333 -4.97 -8.24 28.14
CA ILE A 333 -5.76 -9.41 27.77
C ILE A 333 -5.39 -9.85 26.35
N LYS A 334 -5.29 -8.91 25.41
CA LYS A 334 -4.90 -9.21 24.01
C LYS A 334 -3.49 -9.78 23.93
N LEU A 335 -2.52 -9.13 24.57
CA LEU A 335 -1.14 -9.58 24.62
C LEU A 335 -1.00 -11.01 25.14
N LYS A 336 -1.79 -11.39 26.15
CA LYS A 336 -1.77 -12.74 26.71
C LYS A 336 -2.29 -13.80 25.73
N PHE A 337 -3.32 -13.47 24.96
CA PHE A 337 -4.05 -14.43 24.14
C PHE A 337 -3.69 -14.37 22.65
N LYS A 338 -2.70 -13.57 22.25
CA LYS A 338 -2.23 -13.43 20.86
C LYS A 338 -1.83 -14.73 20.13
N ASP A 339 -1.43 -15.78 20.85
CA ASP A 339 -0.90 -17.03 20.26
C ASP A 339 -1.97 -18.15 20.07
N TYR A 340 -3.26 -17.89 20.33
CA TYR A 340 -4.32 -18.91 20.25
C TYR A 340 -4.90 -19.06 18.83
N PRO A 341 -5.33 -20.26 18.37
CA PRO A 341 -5.69 -20.50 16.97
C PRO A 341 -6.92 -19.68 16.53
N ASN A 342 -6.86 -19.20 15.28
CA ASN A 342 -7.52 -18.01 14.68
C ASN A 342 -6.82 -16.64 14.91
N LEU A 343 -5.85 -16.55 15.84
CA LEU A 343 -4.86 -15.45 15.91
C LEU A 343 -3.48 -15.88 15.35
N SER A 344 -3.37 -17.10 14.82
CA SER A 344 -2.11 -17.68 14.34
C SER A 344 -1.84 -17.38 12.84
N VAL A 345 -1.42 -16.16 12.52
CA VAL A 345 -0.75 -15.87 11.22
C VAL A 345 0.78 -15.97 11.35
N PHE A 346 1.33 -15.99 12.57
CA PHE A 346 2.77 -15.99 12.81
C PHE A 346 3.21 -17.21 13.60
N SER A 347 3.55 -18.30 12.91
CA SER A 347 4.13 -19.51 13.51
C SER A 347 5.64 -19.40 13.80
N ASP A 348 6.18 -18.20 14.02
CA ASP A 348 7.62 -17.97 14.24
C ASP A 348 7.94 -17.07 15.45
N SER A 349 8.99 -17.47 16.17
CA SER A 349 9.36 -17.18 17.56
C SER A 349 9.86 -15.77 17.92
N ILE A 350 9.69 -14.77 17.05
CA ILE A 350 9.97 -13.34 17.33
C ILE A 350 8.86 -12.47 16.71
N LYS A 351 8.43 -12.81 15.49
CA LYS A 351 7.32 -12.14 14.79
C LYS A 351 6.02 -12.12 15.59
N ALA A 352 5.67 -13.23 16.23
CA ALA A 352 4.50 -13.33 17.10
C ALA A 352 4.60 -12.45 18.36
N LYS A 353 5.81 -12.21 18.87
CA LYS A 353 6.01 -11.36 20.05
C LYS A 353 5.76 -9.89 19.74
N ILE A 354 6.33 -9.40 18.63
CA ILE A 354 6.37 -7.99 18.26
C ILE A 354 5.12 -7.58 17.46
N LEU A 355 4.81 -8.29 16.37
CA LEU A 355 3.68 -7.99 15.47
C LEU A 355 2.34 -8.59 15.93
N GLY A 356 2.38 -9.63 16.76
CA GLY A 356 1.17 -10.30 17.26
C GLY A 356 0.50 -9.61 18.43
N ALA A 357 1.10 -8.55 19.00
CA ALA A 357 0.58 -7.87 20.18
C ALA A 357 -0.78 -7.21 19.95
N PHE A 358 -0.99 -6.62 18.77
CA PHE A 358 -2.19 -5.89 18.39
C PHE A 358 -2.65 -6.34 17.00
N LEU A 359 -3.48 -7.38 16.96
CA LEU A 359 -4.05 -7.88 15.70
C LEU A 359 -5.33 -7.10 15.34
N HIS A 360 -5.38 -6.61 14.10
CA HIS A 360 -6.51 -5.89 13.50
C HIS A 360 -7.50 -6.82 12.80
N ASP A 361 -8.71 -6.32 12.53
CA ASP A 361 -9.77 -7.02 11.81
C ASP A 361 -10.15 -8.38 12.43
N ALA A 362 -10.69 -9.29 11.61
CA ALA A 362 -11.06 -10.65 12.01
C ALA A 362 -9.89 -11.46 12.62
N GLN A 363 -8.64 -11.01 12.46
CA GLN A 363 -7.48 -11.64 13.12
C GLN A 363 -7.44 -11.33 14.62
N GLY A 364 -8.11 -10.28 15.10
CA GLY A 364 -8.18 -9.90 16.51
C GLY A 364 -9.28 -10.61 17.33
N GLY A 365 -10.11 -11.45 16.70
CA GLY A 365 -11.18 -12.19 17.36
C GLY A 365 -10.68 -13.42 18.14
N LEU A 366 -11.35 -13.75 19.25
CA LEU A 366 -11.10 -14.98 20.02
C LEU A 366 -12.22 -15.99 19.84
N ASP A 367 -11.85 -17.24 19.54
CA ASP A 367 -12.78 -18.37 19.42
C ASP A 367 -13.40 -18.74 20.78
N ASP A 368 -14.70 -19.10 20.76
CA ASP A 368 -15.50 -19.32 21.96
C ASP A 368 -14.99 -20.49 22.82
N THR A 369 -14.29 -21.46 22.22
CA THR A 369 -13.66 -22.57 22.95
C THR A 369 -12.62 -22.11 23.96
N TYR A 370 -12.08 -20.89 23.82
CA TYR A 370 -11.07 -20.31 24.72
C TYR A 370 -11.63 -19.39 25.80
N PHE A 371 -12.92 -19.06 25.80
CA PHE A 371 -13.51 -18.17 26.80
C PHE A 371 -13.30 -18.66 28.25
N SER A 372 -13.35 -19.97 28.48
CA SER A 372 -13.06 -20.51 29.82
C SER A 372 -11.61 -20.26 30.25
N SER A 373 -10.65 -20.42 29.34
CA SER A 373 -9.22 -20.18 29.60
C SER A 373 -8.94 -18.70 29.84
N LEU A 374 -9.57 -17.82 29.04
CA LEU A 374 -9.58 -16.38 29.24
C LEU A 374 -10.05 -16.00 30.64
N LEU A 375 -11.24 -16.46 31.02
CA LEU A 375 -11.85 -16.11 32.31
C LEU A 375 -11.07 -16.67 33.50
N LEU A 376 -10.51 -17.87 33.40
CA LEU A 376 -9.62 -18.40 34.45
C LEU A 376 -8.36 -17.55 34.61
N TRP A 377 -7.81 -17.00 33.52
CA TRP A 377 -6.63 -16.15 33.61
C TRP A 377 -6.95 -14.76 34.19
N VAL A 378 -8.02 -14.11 33.74
CA VAL A 378 -8.41 -12.77 34.22
C VAL A 378 -9.02 -12.79 35.64
N LEU A 379 -9.72 -13.86 36.03
CA LEU A 379 -10.34 -13.97 37.36
C LEU A 379 -9.52 -14.79 38.36
N ASN A 380 -8.33 -15.22 37.96
CA ASN A 380 -7.45 -16.14 38.71
C ASN A 380 -7.90 -17.62 38.66
N GLU A 381 -6.95 -18.57 38.73
CA GLU A 381 -7.18 -19.99 38.45
C GLU A 381 -8.13 -20.70 39.44
N ASN A 382 -8.42 -20.05 40.57
CA ASN A 382 -9.32 -20.58 41.60
C ASN A 382 -10.80 -20.25 41.35
N ALA A 383 -11.11 -19.48 40.30
CA ALA A 383 -12.49 -19.20 39.91
C ALA A 383 -13.21 -20.48 39.49
N SER A 384 -14.44 -20.67 39.96
CA SER A 384 -15.29 -21.79 39.52
C SER A 384 -16.17 -21.33 38.37
N LEU A 385 -15.92 -21.88 37.19
CA LEU A 385 -16.67 -21.55 35.97
C LEU A 385 -17.76 -22.59 35.70
N ILE A 386 -18.97 -22.11 35.39
CA ILE A 386 -20.06 -22.93 34.88
C ILE A 386 -20.42 -22.44 33.50
N ARG A 387 -20.03 -23.21 32.49
CA ARG A 387 -20.32 -22.95 31.08
C ARG A 387 -21.58 -23.70 30.64
N LYS A 388 -22.45 -23.01 29.89
CA LYS A 388 -23.54 -23.62 29.13
C LYS A 388 -23.58 -23.06 27.73
N ASP A 389 -23.48 -23.93 26.74
CA ASP A 389 -23.56 -23.59 25.30
C ASP A 389 -25.02 -23.66 24.83
N SER A 390 -25.88 -22.89 25.51
CA SER A 390 -27.27 -22.68 25.13
C SER A 390 -27.78 -21.35 25.70
N LEU A 391 -28.81 -20.77 25.06
CA LEU A 391 -29.57 -19.63 25.58
C LEU A 391 -29.87 -19.80 27.09
N PRO A 392 -29.51 -18.83 27.98
CA PRO A 392 -29.82 -18.90 29.40
C PRO A 392 -31.33 -19.05 29.64
N SER A 393 -31.73 -20.01 30.49
CA SER A 393 -33.13 -20.09 30.90
C SER A 393 -33.47 -18.98 31.91
N GLU A 394 -34.76 -18.66 32.06
CA GLU A 394 -35.21 -17.72 33.10
C GLU A 394 -34.74 -18.13 34.51
N THR A 395 -34.64 -19.45 34.75
CA THR A 395 -34.12 -20.00 36.01
C THR A 395 -32.62 -19.76 36.14
N ASP A 396 -31.85 -19.92 35.08
CA ASP A 396 -30.40 -19.66 35.09
C ASP A 396 -30.13 -18.19 35.44
N VAL A 397 -30.76 -17.26 34.72
CA VAL A 397 -30.61 -15.81 34.93
C VAL A 397 -30.96 -15.43 36.37
N LYS A 398 -32.12 -15.87 36.87
CA LYS A 398 -32.53 -15.61 38.26
C LYS A 398 -31.55 -16.21 39.27
N THR A 399 -31.03 -17.41 39.02
CA THR A 399 -30.13 -18.09 39.95
C THR A 399 -28.84 -17.30 40.12
N TRP A 400 -28.21 -16.88 39.02
CA TRP A 400 -26.91 -16.23 39.04
C TRP A 400 -26.98 -14.76 39.44
N ILE A 401 -27.90 -13.99 38.85
CA ILE A 401 -28.04 -12.57 39.16
C ILE A 401 -28.46 -12.36 40.63
N ASN A 402 -29.36 -13.18 41.17
CA ASN A 402 -29.73 -13.08 42.59
C ASN A 402 -28.59 -13.50 43.53
N ALA A 403 -27.62 -14.29 43.05
CA ALA A 403 -26.42 -14.66 43.79
C ALA A 403 -25.30 -13.61 43.68
N GLY A 404 -25.51 -12.50 42.97
CA GLY A 404 -24.48 -11.48 42.76
C GLY A 404 -23.47 -11.84 41.68
N ILE A 405 -23.79 -12.78 40.79
CA ILE A 405 -22.87 -13.29 39.75
C ILE A 405 -23.38 -12.82 38.37
N PRO A 406 -22.69 -11.87 37.72
CA PRO A 406 -22.97 -11.51 36.33
C PRO A 406 -22.55 -12.63 35.39
N LEU A 407 -23.16 -12.67 34.20
CA LEU A 407 -22.91 -13.73 33.21
C LEU A 407 -22.12 -13.18 32.03
N TYR A 408 -21.04 -13.88 31.68
CA TYR A 408 -20.33 -13.65 30.43
C TYR A 408 -21.08 -14.39 29.31
N VAL A 409 -21.68 -13.66 28.37
CA VAL A 409 -22.59 -14.21 27.35
C VAL A 409 -22.09 -13.88 25.95
N TRP A 410 -22.49 -14.68 24.95
CA TRP A 410 -22.10 -14.44 23.57
C TRP A 410 -23.20 -14.78 22.56
N THR A 411 -23.04 -14.24 21.36
CA THR A 411 -23.70 -14.62 20.11
C THR A 411 -22.64 -15.20 19.16
N GLU A 412 -23.01 -15.56 17.93
CA GLU A 412 -22.07 -16.03 16.89
C GLU A 412 -20.84 -15.13 16.72
N ARG A 413 -20.96 -13.81 16.92
CA ARG A 413 -19.92 -12.82 16.56
C ARG A 413 -19.59 -11.80 17.64
N HIS A 414 -20.24 -11.85 18.80
CA HIS A 414 -20.11 -10.80 19.81
C HIS A 414 -20.23 -11.31 21.24
N VAL A 415 -19.44 -10.73 22.14
CA VAL A 415 -19.43 -11.03 23.58
C VAL A 415 -19.97 -9.84 24.36
N MET A 416 -20.77 -10.12 25.39
CA MET A 416 -21.40 -9.13 26.28
C MET A 416 -21.38 -9.62 27.72
N ILE A 417 -21.69 -8.72 28.66
CA ILE A 417 -22.04 -9.08 30.04
C ILE A 417 -23.55 -8.93 30.27
N LEU A 418 -24.16 -9.94 30.87
CA LEU A 418 -25.53 -9.88 31.38
C LEU A 418 -25.49 -9.64 32.89
N ASP A 419 -25.94 -8.46 33.33
CA ASP A 419 -25.84 -8.01 34.73
C ASP A 419 -27.19 -7.78 35.42
N ALA A 420 -28.31 -7.83 34.69
CA ALA A 420 -29.63 -7.57 35.25
C ALA A 420 -30.74 -8.31 34.51
N TYR A 421 -31.88 -8.47 35.20
CA TYR A 421 -33.14 -8.88 34.59
C TYR A 421 -34.33 -8.10 35.16
N ARG A 422 -35.39 -7.99 34.36
CA ARG A 422 -36.69 -7.45 34.77
C ARG A 422 -37.85 -8.28 34.20
N ILE A 423 -38.98 -8.28 34.90
CA ILE A 423 -40.18 -9.03 34.52
C ILE A 423 -41.32 -8.06 34.25
N SER A 424 -41.89 -8.12 33.05
CA SER A 424 -43.07 -7.33 32.66
C SER A 424 -44.34 -7.83 33.36
N LEU A 425 -45.41 -7.02 33.31
CA LEU A 425 -46.75 -7.45 33.74
C LEU A 425 -47.24 -8.72 33.02
N SER A 426 -46.79 -8.96 31.78
CA SER A 426 -47.15 -10.13 30.97
C SER A 426 -46.39 -11.41 31.35
N GLY A 427 -45.42 -11.31 32.27
CA GLY A 427 -44.53 -12.41 32.65
C GLY A 427 -43.33 -12.60 31.71
N ARG A 428 -43.18 -11.79 30.65
CA ARG A 428 -41.99 -11.76 29.80
C ARG A 428 -40.77 -11.27 30.60
N MET A 429 -39.65 -11.99 30.48
CA MET A 429 -38.35 -11.63 31.05
C MET A 429 -37.50 -10.89 30.03
N ASP A 430 -36.98 -9.74 30.46
CA ASP A 430 -36.00 -8.96 29.72
C ASP A 430 -34.70 -8.90 30.52
N VAL A 431 -33.57 -8.90 29.82
CA VAL A 431 -32.22 -8.94 30.39
C VAL A 431 -31.42 -7.75 29.91
N ARG A 432 -30.56 -7.23 30.78
CA ARG A 432 -29.67 -6.11 30.46
C ARG A 432 -28.32 -6.65 29.99
N LEU A 433 -27.90 -6.20 28.82
CA LEU A 433 -26.63 -6.56 28.20
C LEU A 433 -25.74 -5.32 28.12
N LEU A 434 -24.47 -5.49 28.48
CA LEU A 434 -23.44 -4.46 28.41
C LEU A 434 -22.50 -4.74 27.23
N ASN A 435 -21.91 -3.67 26.70
CA ASN A 435 -21.06 -3.68 25.52
C ASN A 435 -21.72 -4.36 24.32
N THR A 436 -22.88 -3.89 23.86
CA THR A 436 -23.59 -4.53 22.74
C THR A 436 -22.98 -4.27 21.37
N ASP A 437 -22.12 -3.25 21.26
CA ASP A 437 -21.63 -2.65 20.02
C ASP A 437 -20.11 -2.37 19.99
N ASN A 438 -19.34 -2.80 21.01
CA ASN A 438 -17.94 -2.39 21.25
C ASN A 438 -17.74 -0.93 21.67
N ASP A 439 -18.80 -0.15 21.87
CA ASP A 439 -18.72 1.23 22.38
C ASP A 439 -19.25 1.35 23.82
N GLY A 440 -19.41 0.22 24.51
CA GLY A 440 -19.92 0.17 25.89
C GLY A 440 -21.42 0.45 25.98
N THR A 441 -22.15 0.36 24.88
CA THR A 441 -23.60 0.55 24.88
C THR A 441 -24.30 -0.51 25.72
N VAL A 442 -25.40 -0.08 26.35
CA VAL A 442 -26.22 -0.88 27.24
C VAL A 442 -27.61 -1.02 26.65
N GLU A 443 -28.08 -2.25 26.49
CA GLU A 443 -29.41 -2.54 25.95
C GLU A 443 -30.19 -3.51 26.85
N TRP A 444 -31.51 -3.37 26.82
CA TRP A 444 -32.43 -4.37 27.37
C TRP A 444 -33.00 -5.23 26.24
N ARG A 445 -32.77 -6.54 26.30
CA ARG A 445 -33.28 -7.51 25.32
C ARG A 445 -34.26 -8.49 25.95
N VAL A 446 -35.27 -8.88 25.19
CA VAL A 446 -36.17 -9.98 25.56
C VAL A 446 -35.38 -11.28 25.53
N LEU A 447 -35.33 -12.01 26.65
CA LEU A 447 -34.45 -13.18 26.79
C LEU A 447 -34.69 -14.24 25.71
N LYS A 448 -35.95 -14.50 25.35
CA LYS A 448 -36.30 -15.56 24.37
C LYS A 448 -35.90 -15.24 22.93
N SER A 449 -35.60 -13.97 22.64
CA SER A 449 -35.24 -13.49 21.30
C SER A 449 -33.98 -12.63 21.36
N SER A 450 -33.07 -12.92 22.29
CA SER A 450 -31.81 -12.18 22.44
C SER A 450 -30.69 -12.71 21.54
N ALA A 451 -30.93 -13.84 20.86
CA ALA A 451 -29.98 -14.59 20.02
C ALA A 451 -28.68 -15.00 20.74
N LEU A 452 -28.70 -15.07 22.08
CA LEU A 452 -27.56 -15.58 22.84
C LEU A 452 -27.40 -17.09 22.62
N GLU A 453 -26.17 -17.52 22.43
CA GLU A 453 -25.82 -18.92 22.14
C GLU A 453 -25.29 -19.65 23.37
N GLY A 454 -24.75 -18.93 24.34
CA GLY A 454 -24.28 -19.51 25.59
C GLY A 454 -23.91 -18.49 26.65
N PHE A 455 -23.51 -19.01 27.82
CA PHE A 455 -23.01 -18.21 28.92
C PHE A 455 -21.97 -18.94 29.79
N ILE A 456 -21.14 -18.16 30.48
CA ILE A 456 -20.31 -18.60 31.59
C ILE A 456 -20.69 -17.80 32.84
N ALA A 457 -21.08 -18.51 33.90
CA ALA A 457 -21.17 -17.94 35.24
C ALA A 457 -19.84 -18.21 35.97
N ALA A 458 -19.18 -17.16 36.44
CA ALA A 458 -17.92 -17.27 37.16
C ALA A 458 -18.13 -16.94 38.64
N ASN A 459 -17.95 -17.93 39.51
CA ASN A 459 -17.94 -17.72 40.96
C ASN A 459 -16.50 -17.53 41.44
N VAL A 460 -16.20 -16.35 41.98
CA VAL A 460 -14.85 -15.95 42.39
C VAL A 460 -14.77 -15.92 43.92
N ASN A 461 -13.83 -16.71 44.47
CA ASN A 461 -13.51 -16.69 45.90
C ASN A 461 -12.11 -16.09 46.09
N GLY A 462 -12.03 -14.85 46.56
CA GLY A 462 -10.76 -14.15 46.82
C GLY A 462 -10.43 -13.08 45.77
N SER A 463 -9.14 -12.74 45.66
CA SER A 463 -8.66 -11.69 44.76
C SER A 463 -8.55 -12.17 43.32
N VAL A 464 -8.96 -11.33 42.38
CA VAL A 464 -8.75 -11.51 40.93
C VAL A 464 -7.38 -10.99 40.50
N ARG A 465 -7.03 -11.21 39.22
CA ARG A 465 -5.79 -10.69 38.63
C ARG A 465 -5.83 -9.16 38.60
N MET A 466 -4.73 -8.55 39.02
CA MET A 466 -4.45 -7.12 38.86
C MET A 466 -3.59 -6.90 37.61
N SER A 467 -3.65 -5.69 37.07
CA SER A 467 -2.81 -5.23 35.96
C SER A 467 -1.31 -5.32 36.33
N ASP A 468 -0.48 -5.71 35.36
CA ASP A 468 0.98 -5.67 35.49
C ASP A 468 1.46 -4.21 35.57
N ALA A 469 2.18 -3.88 36.64
CA ALA A 469 2.66 -2.51 36.86
C ALA A 469 3.59 -2.01 35.75
N ARG A 470 4.32 -2.91 35.08
CA ARG A 470 5.27 -2.59 34.00
C ARG A 470 4.61 -2.00 32.75
N ILE A 471 3.30 -2.19 32.60
CA ILE A 471 2.53 -1.65 31.48
C ILE A 471 2.18 -0.17 31.66
N HIS A 472 2.34 0.34 32.88
CA HIS A 472 2.10 1.74 33.24
C HIS A 472 3.37 2.44 33.74
N THR A 473 4.52 1.78 33.65
CA THR A 473 5.82 2.27 34.11
C THR A 473 6.75 2.44 32.92
N ASP A 474 7.52 3.50 32.97
CA ASP A 474 8.48 3.99 31.97
C ASP A 474 9.66 4.47 32.81
N SER A 475 10.55 3.53 33.10
CA SER A 475 11.53 3.64 34.19
C SER A 475 12.69 4.58 33.86
N ASP A 476 13.05 4.71 32.60
CA ASP A 476 14.13 5.58 32.12
C ASP A 476 13.66 6.86 31.39
N GLY A 477 12.38 6.95 31.05
CA GLY A 477 11.76 8.15 30.50
C GLY A 477 11.93 8.31 28.99
N ASP A 478 12.22 7.25 28.24
CA ASP A 478 12.29 7.26 26.78
C ASP A 478 10.89 7.24 26.09
N ALA A 479 9.84 7.08 26.89
CA ALA A 479 8.44 6.98 26.50
C ALA A 479 7.97 5.61 25.97
N MET A 480 8.79 4.56 26.08
CA MET A 480 8.43 3.15 25.98
C MET A 480 8.01 2.62 27.36
N MET A 481 7.09 1.66 27.42
CA MET A 481 6.71 1.06 28.71
C MET A 481 7.68 -0.08 29.04
N ASP A 482 8.07 -0.25 30.31
CA ASP A 482 8.96 -1.32 30.79
C ASP A 482 8.52 -2.71 30.29
N TYR A 483 7.20 -2.92 30.14
CA TYR A 483 6.66 -4.17 29.61
C TYR A 483 7.03 -4.41 28.13
N ASP A 484 6.96 -3.39 27.28
CA ASP A 484 7.34 -3.51 25.87
C ASP A 484 8.83 -3.82 25.76
N GLU A 485 9.65 -3.10 26.51
CA GLU A 485 11.10 -3.30 26.58
C GLU A 485 11.44 -4.74 26.97
N ILE A 486 10.90 -5.23 28.08
CA ILE A 486 11.25 -6.56 28.60
C ILE A 486 10.64 -7.69 27.76
N GLU A 487 9.36 -7.60 27.40
CA GLU A 487 8.61 -8.74 26.87
C GLU A 487 8.58 -8.80 25.33
N ARG A 488 8.85 -7.67 24.64
CA ARG A 488 8.73 -7.58 23.18
C ARG A 488 10.05 -7.25 22.48
N PHE A 489 10.75 -6.20 22.90
CA PHE A 489 11.90 -5.66 22.17
C PHE A 489 13.25 -6.14 22.72
N GLY A 490 13.32 -6.46 24.00
CA GLY A 490 14.53 -6.96 24.66
C GLY A 490 15.48 -5.86 25.14
N THR A 491 15.03 -4.61 25.16
CA THR A 491 15.76 -3.43 25.61
C THR A 491 15.82 -3.34 27.15
N ASN A 492 16.63 -2.42 27.67
CA ASN A 492 16.85 -2.26 29.10
C ASN A 492 15.99 -1.11 29.68
N PRO A 493 14.99 -1.41 30.53
CA PRO A 493 14.06 -0.40 31.07
C PRO A 493 14.69 0.65 32.00
N GLU A 494 15.97 0.50 32.36
CA GLU A 494 16.70 1.49 33.14
C GLU A 494 17.66 2.33 32.29
N ASN A 495 17.61 2.21 30.95
CA ASN A 495 18.53 2.86 30.04
C ASN A 495 17.85 3.20 28.70
N PRO A 496 17.63 4.50 28.40
CA PRO A 496 16.79 4.92 27.28
C PRO A 496 17.39 4.68 25.88
N ASP A 497 18.61 4.15 25.82
CA ASP A 497 19.48 3.94 24.64
C ASP A 497 20.32 2.68 24.94
N SER A 498 19.76 1.52 24.62
CA SER A 498 20.20 0.21 25.13
C SER A 498 21.56 -0.25 24.59
N ASP A 499 21.91 0.12 23.37
CA ASP A 499 23.20 -0.18 22.74
C ASP A 499 24.24 0.96 22.86
N GLY A 500 23.80 2.16 23.24
CA GLY A 500 24.67 3.31 23.51
C GLY A 500 25.15 4.03 22.25
N ASP A 501 24.42 3.92 21.15
CA ASP A 501 24.74 4.52 19.86
C ASP A 501 24.35 6.01 19.78
N GLY A 502 23.43 6.42 20.67
CA GLY A 502 22.93 7.76 20.85
C GLY A 502 21.48 7.99 20.41
N ILE A 503 20.77 7.03 19.85
CA ILE A 503 19.33 7.10 19.60
C ILE A 503 18.61 6.41 20.77
N ASN A 504 17.40 6.86 21.08
CA ASN A 504 16.61 6.19 22.10
C ASN A 504 15.90 4.96 21.52
N ASP A 505 15.76 3.91 22.32
CA ASP A 505 15.17 2.62 21.92
C ASP A 505 13.82 2.81 21.20
N LYS A 506 12.89 3.55 21.80
CA LYS A 506 11.58 3.85 21.18
C LYS A 506 11.68 4.54 19.81
N THR A 507 12.65 5.45 19.65
CA THR A 507 12.84 6.21 18.40
C THR A 507 13.29 5.29 17.28
N GLU A 508 14.09 4.29 17.58
CA GLU A 508 14.51 3.27 16.61
C GLU A 508 13.35 2.34 16.27
N VAL A 509 12.58 1.92 17.29
CA VAL A 509 11.32 1.18 17.07
C VAL A 509 10.39 1.94 16.14
N PHE A 510 10.24 3.23 16.37
CA PHE A 510 9.47 4.12 15.53
C PHE A 510 10.02 4.18 14.10
N SER A 511 11.33 4.33 13.94
CA SER A 511 12.02 4.49 12.66
C SER A 511 11.69 3.38 11.66
N TYR A 512 11.87 2.11 12.04
CA TYR A 512 11.55 1.01 11.14
C TYR A 512 10.05 0.70 11.05
N THR A 513 9.25 1.07 12.05
CA THR A 513 7.79 0.89 12.02
C THR A 513 7.19 1.70 10.87
N ILE A 514 7.50 3.00 10.79
CA ILE A 514 6.91 3.88 9.78
C ILE A 514 7.42 3.63 8.35
N ARG A 515 8.54 2.90 8.19
CA ARG A 515 9.08 2.51 6.87
C ARG A 515 8.26 1.42 6.20
N GLU A 516 7.41 0.70 6.95
CA GLU A 516 6.45 -0.23 6.38
C GLU A 516 5.24 0.50 5.80
N ASN A 517 5.20 0.59 4.47
CA ASN A 517 4.05 1.11 3.74
C ASN A 517 2.94 0.06 3.76
N ILE A 518 1.88 0.32 4.52
CA ILE A 518 0.70 -0.55 4.58
C ILE A 518 -0.16 -0.25 3.36
N PRO A 519 -0.36 -1.21 2.43
CA PRO A 519 -1.29 -1.00 1.35
C PRO A 519 -2.69 -0.96 1.94
N ASP A 520 -3.30 0.23 1.93
CA ASP A 520 -4.75 0.37 2.03
C ASP A 520 -5.35 -0.43 0.86
N THR A 521 -5.93 -1.57 1.22
CA THR A 521 -6.79 -2.45 0.43
C THR A 521 -6.49 -2.62 -1.08
N ASN A 522 -6.03 -3.82 -1.45
CA ASN A 522 -6.24 -4.44 -2.77
C ASN A 522 -5.47 -3.86 -3.99
N ARG A 523 -4.18 -3.50 -3.83
CA ARG A 523 -3.27 -3.38 -4.99
C ARG A 523 -2.36 -4.60 -5.11
N THR A 524 -2.55 -5.36 -6.19
CA THR A 524 -1.58 -6.33 -6.71
C THR A 524 -0.36 -5.64 -7.33
N VAL A 525 0.26 -4.70 -6.60
CA VAL A 525 1.64 -4.33 -6.83
C VAL A 525 2.41 -5.07 -5.75
N TRP A 526 2.97 -6.22 -6.14
CA TRP A 526 3.94 -6.91 -5.30
C TRP A 526 5.16 -5.98 -5.16
N LYS A 527 5.17 -5.11 -4.15
CA LYS A 527 6.41 -4.52 -3.63
C LYS A 527 7.17 -5.67 -2.97
N TYR A 528 7.94 -6.42 -3.76
CA TYR A 528 9.00 -7.25 -3.19
C TYR A 528 10.02 -6.30 -2.57
N GLY A 529 10.24 -6.36 -1.26
CA GLY A 529 11.19 -5.46 -0.63
C GLY A 529 11.57 -5.82 0.79
N ILE A 530 11.00 -5.12 1.76
CA ILE A 530 11.52 -5.07 3.13
C ILE A 530 10.31 -4.87 4.06
N THR A 531 10.18 -5.71 5.09
CA THR A 531 9.17 -5.58 6.15
C THR A 531 9.76 -4.83 7.33
N GLN A 532 8.96 -4.30 8.27
CA GLN A 532 9.51 -3.69 9.50
C GLN A 532 10.49 -4.63 10.23
N LEU A 533 10.22 -5.93 10.23
CA LEU A 533 11.09 -6.95 10.82
C LEU A 533 12.41 -7.16 10.07
N THR A 534 12.48 -6.72 8.82
CA THR A 534 13.70 -6.76 8.01
C THR A 534 14.50 -5.48 8.18
N TYR A 535 13.86 -4.34 8.45
CA TYR A 535 14.57 -3.12 8.83
C TYR A 535 15.17 -3.25 10.22
N ALA A 536 14.42 -3.83 11.15
CA ALA A 536 14.89 -4.05 12.52
C ALA A 536 15.95 -5.17 12.66
N ASP A 537 16.69 -5.54 11.61
CA ASP A 537 17.84 -6.47 11.54
C ASP A 537 18.30 -6.46 10.06
N ILE A 538 18.70 -5.28 9.57
CA ILE A 538 18.88 -5.04 8.12
C ILE A 538 20.16 -5.66 7.57
N ASP A 539 21.21 -5.72 8.39
CA ASP A 539 22.49 -6.33 8.06
C ASP A 539 22.48 -7.88 8.26
N GLY A 540 21.55 -8.38 9.08
CA GLY A 540 21.30 -9.80 9.33
C GLY A 540 22.19 -10.41 10.40
N ASP A 541 22.73 -9.62 11.33
CA ASP A 541 23.58 -10.08 12.42
C ASP A 541 22.79 -10.65 13.63
N SER A 542 21.45 -10.56 13.58
CA SER A 542 20.49 -10.99 14.60
C SER A 542 20.38 -10.09 15.83
N LEU A 543 20.99 -8.91 15.81
CA LEU A 543 20.62 -7.79 16.64
C LEU A 543 19.51 -7.00 15.95
N ARG A 544 18.75 -6.27 16.74
CA ARG A 544 17.70 -5.40 16.24
C ARG A 544 18.19 -3.99 16.34
N ALA A 545 17.66 -3.09 15.52
CA ALA A 545 18.09 -1.68 15.52
C ALA A 545 18.20 -1.13 16.94
N GLU A 546 17.15 -1.27 17.77
CA GLU A 546 17.15 -0.83 19.18
C GLU A 546 18.12 -1.57 20.14
N LEU A 547 18.98 -2.44 19.62
CA LEU A 547 19.97 -3.26 20.31
C LEU A 547 21.27 -3.38 19.49
N ASP A 548 21.40 -2.61 18.42
CA ASP A 548 22.48 -2.68 17.44
C ASP A 548 23.08 -1.31 17.21
N TRP A 549 24.32 -1.15 17.65
CA TRP A 549 25.04 0.10 17.57
C TRP A 549 25.25 0.63 16.14
N ASP A 550 25.17 -0.23 15.11
CA ASP A 550 25.37 0.09 13.68
C ASP A 550 24.45 -0.80 12.86
N SER A 551 23.17 -0.41 12.78
CA SER A 551 22.07 -1.22 12.23
C SER A 551 22.34 -1.78 10.84
N ASP A 552 23.06 -1.04 9.99
CA ASP A 552 23.35 -1.44 8.61
C ASP A 552 24.74 -2.03 8.36
N GLY A 553 25.59 -2.01 9.38
CA GLY A 553 26.97 -2.51 9.34
C GLY A 553 27.90 -1.70 8.44
N GLY A 554 27.57 -0.42 8.20
CA GLY A 554 28.34 0.54 7.39
C GLY A 554 29.59 1.05 8.08
N GLY A 555 29.65 0.95 9.41
CA GLY A 555 30.77 1.35 10.25
C GLY A 555 30.63 2.74 10.86
N LYS A 556 29.47 3.39 10.74
CA LYS A 556 29.04 4.49 11.61
C LYS A 556 27.94 4.01 12.56
N ALA A 557 27.85 4.66 13.71
CA ALA A 557 26.76 4.40 14.64
C ALA A 557 25.49 5.09 14.17
N ASP A 558 24.31 4.51 14.41
CA ASP A 558 23.04 5.08 13.92
C ASP A 558 22.85 6.51 14.44
N GLY A 559 23.16 6.79 15.71
CA GLY A 559 23.10 8.12 16.31
C GLY A 559 24.11 9.14 15.76
N ALA A 560 25.10 8.70 14.97
CA ALA A 560 25.99 9.58 14.20
C ALA A 560 25.44 9.88 12.81
N GLU A 561 24.58 9.00 12.29
CA GLU A 561 23.93 9.11 11.00
C GLU A 561 22.63 9.93 11.10
N ASP A 562 21.77 9.61 12.07
CA ASP A 562 20.62 10.40 12.51
C ASP A 562 21.07 11.47 13.52
N LYS A 563 21.54 12.59 12.99
CA LYS A 563 22.14 13.69 13.77
C LYS A 563 21.15 14.33 14.73
N ASN A 564 19.87 14.34 14.38
CA ASN A 564 18.84 14.98 15.16
C ASN A 564 18.06 13.99 16.05
N LYS A 565 18.32 12.68 15.88
CA LYS A 565 17.89 11.57 16.74
C LYS A 565 16.37 11.43 16.78
N ASN A 566 15.72 11.62 15.64
CA ASN A 566 14.26 11.53 15.51
C ASN A 566 13.79 10.25 14.81
N GLY A 567 14.72 9.38 14.40
CA GLY A 567 14.46 8.13 13.68
C GLY A 567 14.06 8.33 12.22
N LEU A 568 14.13 9.55 11.70
CA LEU A 568 13.77 9.91 10.33
C LEU A 568 15.03 10.36 9.60
N LYS A 569 15.19 9.91 8.35
CA LYS A 569 16.32 10.34 7.54
C LYS A 569 16.03 11.66 6.85
N GLU A 570 16.77 12.73 7.16
CA GLU A 570 16.73 14.01 6.42
C GLU A 570 17.87 14.18 5.40
N ASP A 571 17.80 15.24 4.59
CA ASP A 571 18.75 15.52 3.50
C ASP A 571 20.21 15.71 3.97
N GLU A 572 20.42 16.13 5.22
CA GLU A 572 21.76 16.37 5.80
C GLU A 572 22.32 15.15 6.57
N GLU A 573 21.59 14.04 6.60
CA GLU A 573 21.87 12.82 7.38
C GLU A 573 22.13 11.63 6.46
N SER A 574 22.91 10.66 6.95
CA SER A 574 22.99 9.32 6.35
C SER A 574 21.86 8.43 6.89
N ASP A 575 21.51 7.39 6.14
CA ASP A 575 20.41 6.50 6.48
C ASP A 575 20.94 5.32 7.30
N VAL A 576 20.50 5.22 8.57
CA VAL A 576 20.85 4.14 9.52
C VAL A 576 20.53 2.71 9.03
N TYR A 577 19.93 2.58 7.84
CA TYR A 577 19.61 1.29 7.20
C TYR A 577 20.23 1.14 5.79
N ASP A 578 21.21 1.98 5.40
CA ASP A 578 21.93 1.91 4.11
C ASP A 578 23.45 2.20 4.22
N ALA A 579 24.21 1.17 4.57
CA ALA A 579 25.67 1.17 4.74
C ALA A 579 26.50 1.78 3.60
N ASP A 580 25.91 2.02 2.42
CA ASP A 580 26.57 2.61 1.27
C ASP A 580 26.51 4.14 1.20
N ASP A 581 25.62 4.81 1.94
CA ASP A 581 25.62 6.28 2.07
C ASP A 581 26.51 6.79 3.21
N ASP A 582 26.99 5.82 3.99
CA ASP A 582 27.92 5.98 5.07
C ASP A 582 29.30 6.49 4.61
N PHE A 583 29.57 6.38 3.30
CA PHE A 583 30.77 6.85 2.62
C PHE A 583 30.70 8.32 2.20
N THR A 584 31.75 9.08 2.47
CA THR A 584 31.96 10.40 1.85
C THR A 584 32.31 10.23 0.37
N PRO A 585 31.61 10.88 -0.59
CA PRO A 585 31.90 10.73 -2.02
C PRO A 585 33.36 11.09 -2.34
N ILE A 586 34.12 10.11 -2.81
CA ILE A 586 35.47 10.35 -3.35
C ILE A 586 35.27 10.82 -4.80
N GLU A 587 35.79 11.99 -5.14
CA GLU A 587 35.89 12.46 -6.53
C GLU A 587 36.70 11.41 -7.33
N ILE A 588 36.02 10.59 -8.11
CA ILE A 588 36.67 9.60 -8.96
C ILE A 588 37.32 10.39 -10.10
N GLY A 589 38.65 10.29 -10.23
CA GLY A 589 39.38 10.88 -11.37
C GLY A 589 38.90 10.33 -12.72
N LEU A 590 39.67 10.50 -13.80
CA LEU A 590 39.30 10.01 -15.14
C LEU A 590 39.34 8.46 -15.23
N ASP A 591 38.40 7.78 -14.56
CA ASP A 591 38.29 6.33 -14.39
C ASP A 591 36.85 5.90 -14.08
N VAL A 592 36.61 4.59 -14.06
CA VAL A 592 35.33 4.00 -13.68
C VAL A 592 35.23 3.92 -12.14
N PRO A 593 34.10 4.31 -11.52
CA PRO A 593 33.93 4.37 -10.06
C PRO A 593 34.10 3.04 -9.32
N GLY A 594 34.91 3.04 -8.25
CA GLY A 594 34.94 1.99 -7.23
C GLY A 594 35.02 0.56 -7.78
N ILE A 595 34.00 -0.25 -7.47
CA ILE A 595 33.90 -1.66 -7.86
C ILE A 595 33.22 -1.90 -9.21
N LEU A 596 32.69 -0.87 -9.90
CA LEU A 596 31.88 -1.05 -11.09
C LEU A 596 32.69 -1.56 -12.30
N THR A 597 32.19 -2.55 -13.02
CA THR A 597 32.79 -2.96 -14.31
C THR A 597 32.16 -2.23 -15.48
N LEU A 598 30.83 -2.01 -15.45
CA LEU A 598 30.08 -1.29 -16.48
C LEU A 598 29.32 -0.14 -15.82
N TYR A 599 29.46 1.07 -16.38
CA TYR A 599 28.71 2.24 -15.92
C TYR A 599 28.21 3.05 -17.12
N ALA A 600 26.89 3.25 -17.21
CA ALA A 600 26.29 4.15 -18.17
C ALA A 600 25.79 5.44 -17.50
N ARG A 601 26.00 6.58 -18.15
CA ARG A 601 25.36 7.84 -17.74
C ARG A 601 23.87 7.88 -18.07
N GLU A 602 23.50 7.17 -19.12
CA GLU A 602 22.14 6.96 -19.58
C GLU A 602 21.88 5.44 -19.59
N HIS A 603 21.63 4.83 -20.75
CA HIS A 603 21.18 3.44 -20.80
C HIS A 603 22.33 2.43 -20.76
N LEU A 604 22.16 1.38 -19.96
CA LEU A 604 23.04 0.22 -19.91
C LEU A 604 22.30 -1.03 -20.42
N SER A 605 22.76 -1.59 -21.55
CA SER A 605 22.23 -2.82 -22.12
C SER A 605 23.28 -3.94 -22.08
N VAL A 606 23.01 -4.98 -21.30
CA VAL A 606 23.83 -6.20 -21.23
C VAL A 606 23.09 -7.30 -21.97
N ASN A 607 23.41 -7.52 -23.25
CA ASN A 607 22.58 -8.37 -24.12
C ASN A 607 22.69 -9.87 -23.82
N ASP A 608 21.91 -10.66 -24.56
CA ASP A 608 21.69 -12.10 -24.31
C ASP A 608 22.99 -12.89 -24.17
N GLY A 609 23.07 -13.75 -23.16
CA GLY A 609 24.19 -14.66 -22.93
C GLY A 609 25.50 -14.01 -22.48
N VAL A 610 25.53 -12.70 -22.24
CA VAL A 610 26.73 -12.04 -21.69
C VAL A 610 27.09 -12.63 -20.33
N ARG A 611 28.39 -12.79 -20.08
CA ARG A 611 28.93 -13.17 -18.77
C ARG A 611 29.91 -12.09 -18.34
N CYS A 612 29.60 -11.42 -17.23
CA CYS A 612 30.50 -10.45 -16.65
C CYS A 612 31.14 -11.01 -15.38
N HIS A 613 32.47 -11.10 -15.39
CA HIS A 613 33.30 -11.64 -14.32
C HIS A 613 34.14 -10.54 -13.68
N GLN A 614 34.26 -10.54 -12.36
CA GLN A 614 35.14 -9.66 -11.61
C GLN A 614 35.74 -10.45 -10.44
N ASN A 615 37.04 -10.73 -10.53
CA ASN A 615 37.74 -11.67 -9.64
C ASN A 615 37.06 -13.06 -9.62
N SER A 616 36.70 -13.58 -8.44
CA SER A 616 35.97 -14.84 -8.26
C SER A 616 34.45 -14.70 -8.29
N LYS A 617 33.92 -13.48 -8.53
CA LYS A 617 32.50 -13.15 -8.52
C LYS A 617 32.05 -12.64 -9.90
N ASN A 618 30.74 -12.44 -10.09
CA ASN A 618 30.23 -11.69 -11.25
C ASN A 618 30.46 -10.18 -11.04
N CYS A 619 30.35 -9.38 -12.11
CA CYS A 619 30.59 -7.94 -12.04
C CYS A 619 29.45 -7.12 -11.42
N ASP A 620 29.81 -5.95 -10.88
CA ASP A 620 28.86 -4.89 -10.54
C ASP A 620 28.68 -3.90 -11.68
N ILE A 621 27.46 -3.41 -11.84
CA ILE A 621 27.09 -2.52 -12.93
C ILE A 621 26.18 -1.39 -12.45
N ALA A 622 26.23 -0.24 -13.13
CA ALA A 622 25.40 0.90 -12.78
C ALA A 622 24.87 1.72 -13.98
N SER A 623 23.74 2.40 -13.76
CA SER A 623 23.20 3.44 -14.64
C SER A 623 22.66 4.62 -13.84
N GLU A 624 23.04 5.86 -14.20
CA GLU A 624 22.50 7.08 -13.57
C GLU A 624 21.28 7.67 -14.32
N SER A 625 20.72 6.95 -15.29
CA SER A 625 19.57 7.44 -16.08
C SER A 625 18.32 7.61 -15.22
N LYS A 626 17.81 8.84 -15.11
CA LYS A 626 16.63 9.18 -14.29
C LYS A 626 15.28 9.02 -15.01
N ASP A 627 15.28 9.01 -16.34
CA ASP A 627 14.07 9.21 -17.15
C ASP A 627 13.60 7.98 -17.93
N SER A 628 14.27 6.84 -17.76
CA SER A 628 13.91 5.61 -18.47
C SER A 628 13.20 4.60 -17.57
N ALA A 629 12.09 4.06 -18.08
CA ALA A 629 11.48 2.83 -17.57
C ALA A 629 12.47 1.64 -17.57
N TYR A 630 13.51 1.69 -18.41
CA TYR A 630 14.52 0.63 -18.55
C TYR A 630 15.92 1.25 -18.70
N ALA A 631 16.38 1.91 -17.65
CA ALA A 631 17.75 2.42 -17.54
C ALA A 631 18.79 1.29 -17.63
N VAL A 632 18.47 0.12 -17.05
CA VAL A 632 19.28 -1.09 -17.17
C VAL A 632 18.46 -2.21 -17.80
N SER A 633 19.00 -2.85 -18.84
CA SER A 633 18.41 -4.03 -19.48
C SER A 633 19.37 -5.20 -19.43
N ILE A 634 18.94 -6.32 -18.83
CA ILE A 634 19.70 -7.57 -18.75
C ILE A 634 19.07 -8.62 -19.67
N GLY A 635 19.86 -9.05 -20.64
CA GLY A 635 19.50 -9.99 -21.68
C GLY A 635 19.21 -11.41 -21.18
N ARG A 636 18.62 -12.21 -22.06
CA ARG A 636 18.28 -13.61 -21.79
C ARG A 636 19.53 -14.38 -21.37
N SER A 637 19.48 -15.08 -20.24
CA SER A 637 20.61 -15.87 -19.73
C SER A 637 21.90 -15.06 -19.55
N ALA A 638 21.84 -13.75 -19.30
CA ALA A 638 23.01 -12.92 -18.96
C ALA A 638 23.27 -12.92 -17.44
N TYR A 639 24.54 -12.75 -17.04
CA TYR A 639 24.98 -12.90 -15.64
C TYR A 639 25.75 -11.67 -15.16
N VAL A 640 25.28 -11.09 -14.04
CA VAL A 640 25.91 -9.98 -13.29
C VAL A 640 25.78 -10.25 -11.78
N ARG A 641 26.46 -9.47 -10.94
CA ARG A 641 26.37 -9.59 -9.47
C ARG A 641 25.41 -8.58 -8.86
N ARG A 642 25.66 -7.28 -9.06
CA ARG A 642 24.86 -6.20 -8.49
C ARG A 642 24.45 -5.22 -9.57
N ILE A 643 23.22 -4.73 -9.49
CA ILE A 643 22.72 -3.66 -10.37
C ILE A 643 22.41 -2.43 -9.51
N THR A 644 22.90 -1.27 -9.92
CA THR A 644 22.65 0.02 -9.24
C THR A 644 22.08 1.00 -10.27
N SER A 645 20.83 1.46 -10.13
CA SER A 645 20.15 2.20 -11.19
C SER A 645 19.37 3.41 -10.65
N LYS A 646 19.45 4.59 -11.28
CA LYS A 646 18.51 5.72 -11.03
C LYS A 646 17.20 5.62 -11.81
N GLY A 647 17.05 4.60 -12.65
CA GLY A 647 15.86 4.37 -13.47
C GLY A 647 15.42 2.91 -13.36
N GLY A 648 14.39 2.53 -14.12
CA GLY A 648 13.87 1.16 -14.05
C GLY A 648 14.83 0.10 -14.60
N ILE A 649 14.60 -1.15 -14.21
CA ILE A 649 15.43 -2.31 -14.53
C ILE A 649 14.55 -3.35 -15.24
N PHE A 650 15.04 -3.88 -16.37
CA PHE A 650 14.40 -4.98 -17.09
C PHE A 650 15.27 -6.23 -17.12
N LEU A 651 14.76 -7.33 -16.58
CA LEU A 651 15.41 -8.64 -16.58
C LEU A 651 14.69 -9.60 -17.53
N ARG A 652 15.36 -10.00 -18.62
CA ARG A 652 14.83 -10.98 -19.57
C ARG A 652 14.90 -12.41 -19.05
N ASP A 653 14.25 -13.34 -19.75
CA ASP A 653 14.16 -14.75 -19.34
C ASP A 653 15.52 -15.34 -18.93
N TYR A 654 15.58 -16.02 -17.79
CA TYR A 654 16.81 -16.62 -17.24
C TYR A 654 17.99 -15.67 -16.96
N ALA A 655 17.79 -14.34 -16.97
CA ALA A 655 18.79 -13.42 -16.45
C ALA A 655 19.12 -13.73 -14.99
N VAL A 656 20.41 -13.65 -14.62
CA VAL A 656 20.89 -13.96 -13.26
C VAL A 656 21.66 -12.77 -12.71
N VAL A 657 21.14 -12.21 -11.62
CA VAL A 657 21.83 -11.26 -10.75
C VAL A 657 22.18 -12.03 -9.48
N THR A 658 23.45 -12.32 -9.23
CA THR A 658 23.86 -13.15 -8.08
C THR A 658 23.92 -12.38 -6.76
N GLY A 659 23.36 -11.18 -6.71
CA GLY A 659 23.31 -10.28 -5.56
C GLY A 659 22.14 -9.32 -5.75
N ASN A 660 22.30 -8.09 -5.26
CA ASN A 660 21.17 -7.17 -5.09
C ASN A 660 20.93 -6.28 -6.33
N ALA A 661 19.66 -5.91 -6.53
CA ALA A 661 19.26 -4.83 -7.43
C ALA A 661 18.87 -3.60 -6.61
N ARG A 662 19.51 -2.45 -6.85
CA ARG A 662 19.25 -1.17 -6.17
C ARG A 662 18.68 -0.17 -7.16
N ILE A 663 17.51 0.37 -6.85
CA ILE A 663 16.80 1.35 -7.68
C ILE A 663 16.65 2.63 -6.86
N TYR A 664 17.30 3.70 -7.31
CA TYR A 664 17.22 5.04 -6.70
C TYR A 664 16.11 5.81 -7.40
N SER A 665 14.97 6.00 -6.72
CA SER A 665 13.81 6.71 -7.29
C SER A 665 13.69 8.13 -6.75
N LEU A 666 13.21 9.03 -7.62
CA LEU A 666 12.73 10.35 -7.21
C LEU A 666 11.55 10.22 -6.24
N PRO A 667 11.42 11.12 -5.22
CA PRO A 667 10.19 11.22 -4.44
C PRO A 667 8.95 11.33 -5.35
N GLY A 668 7.98 10.45 -5.14
CA GLY A 668 6.74 10.40 -5.93
C GLY A 668 6.84 9.75 -7.33
N LYS A 669 8.00 9.22 -7.74
CA LYS A 669 8.18 8.49 -9.01
C LYS A 669 8.35 6.99 -8.73
N MET A 670 7.37 6.18 -9.11
CA MET A 670 7.56 4.73 -9.14
C MET A 670 8.37 4.34 -10.39
N LEU A 671 9.44 3.58 -10.17
CA LEU A 671 10.29 3.03 -11.22
C LEU A 671 10.08 1.51 -11.30
N ASP A 672 10.04 0.98 -12.52
CA ASP A 672 9.70 -0.42 -12.73
C ASP A 672 10.92 -1.34 -12.54
N LEU A 673 10.77 -2.40 -11.74
CA LEU A 673 11.62 -3.59 -11.77
C LEU A 673 10.85 -4.70 -12.48
N GLU A 674 11.00 -4.77 -13.78
CA GLU A 674 10.32 -5.79 -14.59
C GLU A 674 11.19 -7.02 -14.77
N LYS A 675 10.59 -8.20 -14.61
CA LYS A 675 11.26 -9.48 -14.88
C LYS A 675 10.40 -10.40 -15.72
N GLN A 676 11.03 -11.07 -16.69
CA GLN A 676 10.42 -12.18 -17.42
C GLN A 676 10.59 -13.50 -16.64
N ASN A 677 10.18 -14.61 -17.23
CA ASN A 677 10.11 -15.89 -16.56
C ASN A 677 11.51 -16.44 -16.21
N ASN A 678 11.65 -17.01 -15.01
CA ASN A 678 12.88 -17.63 -14.52
C ASN A 678 14.09 -16.69 -14.33
N ALA A 679 13.93 -15.37 -14.48
CA ALA A 679 14.94 -14.42 -14.05
C ALA A 679 15.10 -14.47 -12.52
N ARG A 680 16.34 -14.35 -12.03
CA ARG A 680 16.69 -14.48 -10.61
C ARG A 680 17.55 -13.31 -10.15
N PHE A 681 17.26 -12.79 -8.97
CA PHE A 681 18.09 -11.88 -8.19
C PHE A 681 17.95 -12.24 -6.70
N ASP A 682 18.86 -11.77 -5.85
CA ASP A 682 18.83 -12.04 -4.41
C ASP A 682 17.77 -11.19 -3.70
N LYS A 683 18.07 -9.89 -3.50
CA LYS A 683 17.15 -8.88 -2.96
C LYS A 683 17.03 -7.68 -3.90
N ALA A 684 15.90 -6.97 -3.84
CA ALA A 684 15.72 -5.68 -4.52
C ALA A 684 15.47 -4.59 -3.48
N PHE A 685 16.22 -3.49 -3.60
CA PHE A 685 16.10 -2.30 -2.76
C PHE A 685 15.56 -1.17 -3.63
N ILE A 686 14.44 -0.58 -3.22
CA ILE A 686 13.93 0.66 -3.81
C ILE A 686 14.27 1.77 -2.82
N LEU A 687 15.34 2.50 -3.13
CA LEU A 687 15.86 3.58 -2.32
C LEU A 687 15.21 4.87 -2.84
N GLN A 688 14.29 5.46 -2.08
CA GLN A 688 13.82 6.81 -2.38
C GLN A 688 14.89 7.76 -1.89
N LEU A 689 15.47 8.60 -2.78
CA LEU A 689 16.28 9.82 -2.52
C LEU A 689 17.36 10.00 -3.61
N GLU A 690 17.46 11.22 -4.17
CA GLU A 690 18.48 11.57 -5.18
C GLU A 690 19.90 11.72 -4.62
N THR A 691 20.01 11.99 -3.32
CA THR A 691 21.25 12.31 -2.61
C THR A 691 22.14 11.09 -2.35
N LEU A 692 21.58 9.88 -2.45
CA LEU A 692 22.26 8.59 -2.18
C LEU A 692 23.08 8.02 -3.36
N TRP A 693 23.23 8.76 -4.47
CA TRP A 693 23.98 8.24 -5.62
C TRP A 693 25.49 8.31 -5.37
N PRO A 694 26.19 7.17 -5.21
CA PRO A 694 27.56 7.16 -4.67
C PRO A 694 28.62 7.55 -5.70
N TYR A 695 28.21 7.90 -6.93
CA TYR A 695 29.14 8.12 -8.04
C TYR A 695 29.06 9.56 -8.55
N GLN A 696 30.14 10.32 -8.35
CA GLN A 696 30.36 11.60 -9.02
C GLN A 696 31.44 11.42 -10.09
N ILE A 697 31.05 11.60 -11.36
CA ILE A 697 31.98 11.49 -12.50
C ILE A 697 32.74 12.82 -12.63
N ALA A 698 34.07 12.76 -12.68
CA ALA A 698 34.90 13.95 -12.93
C ALA A 698 34.59 14.62 -14.28
N GLU A 699 34.66 15.95 -14.30
CA GLU A 699 34.62 16.71 -15.55
C GLU A 699 35.85 16.38 -16.41
N LEU A 700 35.62 16.16 -17.70
CA LEU A 700 36.70 15.93 -18.65
C LEU A 700 37.54 17.22 -18.80
N PRO A 701 38.88 17.14 -18.69
CA PRO A 701 39.73 18.29 -18.93
C PRO A 701 39.66 18.69 -20.41
N THR A 702 39.97 19.96 -20.72
CA THR A 702 40.06 20.40 -22.11
C THR A 702 41.11 19.58 -22.86
N MET A 703 40.68 18.98 -23.97
CA MET A 703 41.54 18.14 -24.80
C MET A 703 42.72 18.93 -25.38
N GLN A 704 43.93 18.37 -25.32
CA GLN A 704 45.10 18.96 -25.96
C GLN A 704 45.01 18.86 -27.50
N ASN A 705 45.75 19.73 -28.20
CA ASN A 705 45.71 19.81 -29.65
C ASN A 705 46.21 18.51 -30.31
N VAL A 706 45.30 17.71 -30.89
CA VAL A 706 45.59 16.43 -31.59
C VAL A 706 46.44 16.56 -32.86
N GLY A 707 46.84 17.77 -33.25
CA GLY A 707 47.63 18.04 -34.45
C GLY A 707 46.82 17.92 -35.76
N GLU A 708 47.49 18.14 -36.89
CA GLU A 708 46.89 18.11 -38.24
C GLU A 708 47.31 16.87 -39.06
N THR A 709 48.11 15.97 -38.47
CA THR A 709 48.74 14.88 -39.20
C THR A 709 47.80 13.68 -39.34
N ILE A 710 47.66 13.17 -40.58
CA ILE A 710 47.00 11.90 -40.87
C ILE A 710 48.07 10.81 -41.00
N LYS A 711 47.96 9.74 -40.21
CA LYS A 711 48.86 8.59 -40.24
C LYS A 711 48.10 7.34 -40.67
N GLU A 712 48.50 6.77 -41.79
CA GLU A 712 48.02 5.47 -42.25
C GLU A 712 49.12 4.41 -42.15
N ILE A 713 48.76 3.20 -41.73
CA ILE A 713 49.65 2.02 -41.68
C ILE A 713 49.10 0.98 -42.64
N ALA A 714 49.83 0.67 -43.70
CA ALA A 714 49.39 -0.28 -44.72
C ALA A 714 49.65 -1.74 -44.34
N TYR A 715 49.22 -2.66 -45.21
CA TYR A 715 49.46 -4.10 -45.07
C TYR A 715 50.97 -4.40 -44.91
N ASN A 716 51.32 -5.23 -43.93
CA ASN A 716 52.70 -5.57 -43.55
C ASN A 716 53.58 -4.39 -43.09
N GLU A 717 53.03 -3.19 -42.91
CA GLU A 717 53.73 -2.10 -42.25
C GLU A 717 53.55 -2.14 -40.73
N SER A 718 54.51 -1.57 -40.02
CA SER A 718 54.40 -1.34 -38.59
C SER A 718 54.77 0.09 -38.23
N TYR A 719 54.09 0.65 -37.24
CA TYR A 719 54.41 1.96 -36.69
C TYR A 719 54.38 1.91 -35.16
N THR A 720 55.34 2.59 -34.54
CA THR A 720 55.41 2.73 -33.09
C THR A 720 54.81 4.06 -32.68
N LEU A 721 53.68 4.00 -31.97
CA LEU A 721 53.04 5.11 -31.30
C LEU A 721 53.74 5.39 -29.98
N LYS A 722 54.27 6.61 -29.82
CA LYS A 722 55.15 7.00 -28.71
C LYS A 722 54.51 8.05 -27.81
N ASP A 723 55.07 8.18 -26.61
CA ASP A 723 54.71 9.24 -25.66
C ASP A 723 54.76 10.63 -26.32
N GLY A 724 53.67 11.39 -26.19
CA GLY A 724 53.50 12.72 -26.77
C GLY A 724 53.13 12.74 -28.26
N ASP A 725 52.86 11.60 -28.91
CA ASP A 725 52.40 11.58 -30.31
C ASP A 725 51.02 12.25 -30.46
N HIS A 726 50.87 13.04 -31.53
CA HIS A 726 49.65 13.77 -31.88
C HIS A 726 49.23 13.48 -33.33
N PHE A 727 48.03 12.93 -33.54
CA PHE A 727 47.48 12.67 -34.87
C PHE A 727 46.03 13.15 -35.03
N GLN A 728 45.72 13.87 -36.11
CA GLN A 728 44.34 14.16 -36.47
C GLN A 728 43.56 12.87 -36.76
N THR A 729 44.20 11.94 -37.49
CA THR A 729 43.65 10.63 -37.81
C THR A 729 44.76 9.59 -37.79
N LEU A 730 44.56 8.49 -37.04
CA LEU A 730 45.40 7.29 -37.08
C LEU A 730 44.58 6.13 -37.65
N LYS A 731 44.94 5.68 -38.84
CA LYS A 731 44.29 4.56 -39.51
C LYS A 731 45.24 3.39 -39.69
N VAL A 732 44.78 2.19 -39.35
CA VAL A 732 45.53 0.94 -39.54
C VAL A 732 44.72 0.05 -40.45
N HIS A 733 45.19 -0.10 -41.69
CA HIS A 733 44.56 -0.94 -42.70
C HIS A 733 44.73 -2.42 -42.33
N SER A 734 43.88 -3.27 -42.91
CA SER A 734 43.96 -4.72 -42.74
C SER A 734 45.40 -5.25 -42.95
N GLY A 735 45.90 -6.05 -42.00
CA GLY A 735 47.25 -6.61 -42.00
C GLY A 735 48.38 -5.69 -41.50
N GLY A 736 48.12 -4.40 -41.27
CA GLY A 736 49.05 -3.47 -40.61
C GLY A 736 49.21 -3.73 -39.11
N THR A 737 50.31 -3.25 -38.52
CA THR A 737 50.62 -3.45 -37.09
C THR A 737 50.91 -2.13 -36.37
N LEU A 738 50.12 -1.80 -35.35
CA LEU A 738 50.39 -0.70 -34.44
C LEU A 738 51.14 -1.20 -33.20
N LEU A 739 52.33 -0.67 -32.96
CA LEU A 739 53.11 -0.91 -31.76
C LEU A 739 52.86 0.27 -30.81
N VAL A 740 52.52 0.00 -29.55
CA VAL A 740 52.16 1.04 -28.57
C VAL A 740 53.18 1.04 -27.45
N GLU A 741 53.95 2.13 -27.31
CA GLU A 741 54.84 2.36 -26.17
C GLU A 741 54.07 2.93 -24.97
N ALA A 742 54.69 2.89 -23.78
CA ALA A 742 54.15 3.52 -22.59
C ALA A 742 54.26 5.05 -22.70
N GLY A 743 53.22 5.77 -22.26
CA GLY A 743 53.12 7.22 -22.42
C GLY A 743 51.69 7.71 -22.58
N GLU A 744 51.54 8.99 -22.86
CA GLU A 744 50.26 9.64 -23.18
C GLU A 744 50.24 10.10 -24.63
N MET A 745 49.19 9.76 -25.37
CA MET A 745 49.06 10.06 -26.80
C MET A 745 47.71 10.68 -27.11
N TYR A 746 47.65 11.54 -28.12
CA TYR A 746 46.50 12.39 -28.41
C TYR A 746 46.06 12.22 -29.88
N ILE A 747 44.88 11.67 -30.11
CA ILE A 747 44.41 11.33 -31.45
C ILE A 747 43.01 11.89 -31.68
N GLY A 748 42.74 12.50 -32.83
CA GLY A 748 41.39 12.89 -33.23
C GLY A 748 40.54 11.65 -33.53
N ASN A 749 40.78 11.03 -34.69
CA ASN A 749 40.08 9.83 -35.15
C ASN A 749 41.00 8.62 -35.14
N ILE A 750 40.54 7.48 -34.64
CA ILE A 750 41.25 6.21 -34.73
C ILE A 750 40.40 5.14 -35.42
N GLN A 751 40.95 4.54 -36.47
CA GLN A 751 40.29 3.48 -37.22
C GLN A 751 41.24 2.30 -37.40
N LEU A 752 40.97 1.22 -36.66
CA LEU A 752 41.67 -0.04 -36.79
C LEU A 752 40.77 -1.03 -37.53
N GLU A 753 41.14 -1.39 -38.75
CA GLU A 753 40.34 -2.30 -39.59
C GLU A 753 40.47 -3.76 -39.15
N SER A 754 39.57 -4.62 -39.64
CA SER A 754 39.65 -6.07 -39.40
C SER A 754 41.00 -6.63 -39.87
N ASP A 755 41.54 -7.59 -39.13
CA ASP A 755 42.87 -8.21 -39.32
C ASP A 755 44.08 -7.27 -39.11
N SER A 756 43.87 -6.01 -38.72
CA SER A 756 44.95 -5.19 -38.16
C SER A 756 45.37 -5.69 -36.78
N LYS A 757 46.59 -5.33 -36.35
CA LYS A 757 47.23 -5.85 -35.14
C LYS A 757 47.66 -4.72 -34.23
N VAL A 758 47.48 -4.89 -32.93
CA VAL A 758 48.02 -3.98 -31.90
C VAL A 758 48.93 -4.78 -30.98
N LEU A 759 50.13 -4.26 -30.68
CA LEU A 759 51.04 -4.83 -29.69
C LEU A 759 51.47 -3.74 -28.71
N PHE A 760 51.17 -3.94 -27.43
CA PHE A 760 51.71 -3.11 -26.35
C PHE A 760 53.13 -3.58 -26.05
N ILE A 761 54.12 -2.71 -26.24
CA ILE A 761 55.54 -3.07 -26.09
C ILE A 761 55.86 -3.35 -24.61
N TYR A 762 55.25 -2.59 -23.69
CA TYR A 762 55.42 -2.72 -22.24
C TYR A 762 54.05 -2.95 -21.56
N PRO A 763 53.44 -4.15 -21.70
CA PRO A 763 52.13 -4.41 -21.11
C PRO A 763 52.20 -4.24 -19.59
N GLY A 764 51.23 -3.52 -19.01
CA GLY A 764 51.17 -3.20 -17.58
C GLY A 764 51.77 -1.84 -17.20
N MET A 765 52.59 -1.24 -18.07
CA MET A 765 53.06 0.15 -17.87
C MET A 765 51.97 1.14 -18.29
N GLN A 766 51.94 2.32 -17.65
CA GLN A 766 50.95 3.36 -17.94
C GLN A 766 50.99 3.78 -19.42
N THR A 767 49.86 3.58 -20.08
CA THR A 767 49.60 3.98 -21.46
C THR A 767 48.22 4.62 -21.51
N ILE A 768 48.13 5.91 -21.83
CA ILE A 768 46.86 6.65 -21.90
C ILE A 768 46.67 7.18 -23.32
N LEU A 769 45.54 6.82 -23.92
CA LEU A 769 45.14 7.31 -25.23
C LEU A 769 43.97 8.29 -25.10
N HIS A 770 44.23 9.56 -25.38
CA HIS A 770 43.20 10.60 -25.41
C HIS A 770 42.62 10.75 -26.82
N LEU A 771 41.30 10.63 -26.94
CA LEU A 771 40.57 10.68 -28.20
C LEU A 771 39.56 11.84 -28.23
N ASN A 772 39.26 12.39 -29.41
CA ASN A 772 38.28 13.49 -29.56
C ASN A 772 37.40 13.38 -30.82
N GLY A 773 37.34 12.20 -31.42
CA GLY A 773 36.63 11.95 -32.68
C GLY A 773 36.24 10.48 -32.81
N SER A 774 36.15 9.98 -34.03
CA SER A 774 35.60 8.66 -34.30
C SER A 774 36.53 7.54 -33.81
N VAL A 775 35.96 6.52 -33.17
CA VAL A 775 36.71 5.37 -32.64
C VAL A 775 36.12 4.06 -33.17
N ILE A 776 36.86 3.42 -34.07
CA ILE A 776 36.54 2.08 -34.58
C ILE A 776 37.70 1.15 -34.26
N TRP A 777 37.48 0.18 -33.38
CA TRP A 777 38.51 -0.76 -32.94
C TRP A 777 38.16 -2.20 -33.33
N ARG A 778 38.75 -2.69 -34.43
CA ARG A 778 38.60 -4.08 -34.90
C ARG A 778 39.89 -4.90 -34.84
N ALA A 779 40.97 -4.30 -34.35
CA ALA A 779 42.27 -4.95 -34.28
C ALA A 779 42.27 -6.17 -33.34
N ARG A 780 43.21 -7.08 -33.60
CA ARG A 780 43.60 -8.12 -32.65
C ARG A 780 44.77 -7.62 -31.79
N THR A 781 44.68 -7.81 -30.48
CA THR A 781 45.80 -7.59 -29.57
C THR A 781 46.74 -8.79 -29.62
N LEU A 782 48.04 -8.54 -29.85
CA LEU A 782 49.06 -9.58 -29.99
C LEU A 782 49.69 -10.03 -28.66
N ASN A 783 49.45 -9.31 -27.57
CA ASN A 783 49.95 -9.67 -26.25
C ASN A 783 49.24 -10.92 -25.70
N ASP A 784 50.00 -11.86 -25.15
CA ASP A 784 49.45 -13.10 -24.56
C ASP A 784 48.67 -12.84 -23.25
N ASP A 785 49.17 -11.92 -22.41
CA ASP A 785 48.54 -11.55 -21.14
C ASP A 785 47.71 -10.26 -21.28
N LEU A 786 46.45 -10.43 -21.65
CA LEU A 786 45.49 -9.32 -21.79
C LEU A 786 45.12 -8.69 -20.44
N GLY A 787 45.20 -9.44 -19.34
CA GLY A 787 44.96 -8.90 -18.01
C GLY A 787 46.03 -7.90 -17.62
N LYS A 788 47.29 -8.20 -17.97
CA LYS A 788 48.40 -7.27 -17.78
C LYS A 788 48.28 -6.02 -18.65
N VAL A 789 47.86 -6.17 -19.92
CA VAL A 789 47.57 -5.01 -20.79
C VAL A 789 46.46 -4.15 -20.17
N ALA A 790 45.36 -4.75 -19.72
CA ALA A 790 44.22 -4.03 -19.17
C ALA A 790 44.56 -3.20 -17.92
N LYS A 791 45.49 -3.65 -17.08
CA LYS A 791 46.00 -2.89 -15.93
C LYS A 791 46.79 -1.64 -16.33
N GLY A 792 47.47 -1.67 -17.47
CA GLY A 792 48.36 -0.58 -17.92
C GLY A 792 47.75 0.36 -18.95
N PHE A 793 46.68 -0.03 -19.64
CA PHE A 793 46.10 0.75 -20.74
C PHE A 793 44.76 1.40 -20.38
N LYS A 794 44.64 2.69 -20.68
CA LYS A 794 43.42 3.48 -20.54
C LYS A 794 43.16 4.29 -21.81
N LEU A 795 41.90 4.34 -22.25
CA LEU A 795 41.41 5.21 -23.32
C LEU A 795 40.43 6.22 -22.72
N ILE A 796 40.67 7.50 -22.97
CA ILE A 796 39.81 8.61 -22.55
C ILE A 796 39.23 9.26 -23.79
N GLN A 797 37.91 9.17 -23.97
CA GLN A 797 37.20 9.78 -25.07
C GLN A 797 36.59 11.11 -24.61
N HIS A 798 37.08 12.20 -25.17
CA HIS A 798 36.62 13.56 -24.89
C HIS A 798 35.42 13.97 -25.75
N GLY A 799 35.31 13.38 -26.94
CA GLY A 799 34.24 13.67 -27.90
C GLY A 799 32.90 13.02 -27.54
N THR A 800 31.88 13.29 -28.37
CA THR A 800 30.53 12.72 -28.25
C THR A 800 30.26 11.61 -29.27
N GLU A 801 31.20 11.32 -30.17
CA GLU A 801 31.01 10.34 -31.22
C GLU A 801 30.99 8.91 -30.68
N THR A 802 30.08 8.09 -31.22
CA THR A 802 29.95 6.68 -30.85
C THR A 802 31.26 5.93 -31.06
N MET A 803 31.62 5.15 -30.05
CA MET A 803 32.81 4.32 -30.02
C MET A 803 32.42 2.85 -30.15
N THR A 804 32.97 2.18 -31.16
CA THR A 804 32.66 0.79 -31.46
C THR A 804 33.90 -0.09 -31.30
N VAL A 805 33.84 -1.02 -30.36
CA VAL A 805 34.92 -1.97 -30.07
C VAL A 805 34.46 -3.38 -30.48
N GLU A 806 34.79 -3.80 -31.69
CA GLU A 806 34.33 -5.09 -32.24
C GLU A 806 35.42 -6.18 -32.16
N GLY A 807 36.68 -5.76 -31.99
CA GLY A 807 37.84 -6.63 -31.83
C GLY A 807 38.00 -7.17 -30.40
N MET A 808 39.16 -7.77 -30.13
CA MET A 808 39.56 -8.05 -28.75
C MET A 808 39.99 -6.75 -28.08
N TRP A 809 39.63 -6.58 -26.81
CA TRP A 809 39.92 -5.38 -26.04
C TRP A 809 40.60 -5.72 -24.72
N ALA A 810 41.56 -4.90 -24.33
CA ALA A 810 42.22 -4.97 -23.03
C ALA A 810 42.61 -3.57 -22.57
N GLY A 811 41.86 -2.97 -21.66
CA GLY A 811 42.07 -1.62 -21.14
C GLY A 811 40.83 -1.01 -20.53
N THR A 812 41.00 0.06 -19.76
CA THR A 812 39.87 0.84 -19.26
C THR A 812 39.39 1.84 -20.32
N ILE A 813 38.08 2.00 -20.48
CA ILE A 813 37.47 3.01 -21.36
C ILE A 813 36.69 4.00 -20.49
N PHE A 814 37.05 5.27 -20.58
CA PHE A 814 36.35 6.38 -19.94
C PHE A 814 35.80 7.33 -21.02
N ALA A 815 34.50 7.23 -21.29
CA ALA A 815 33.84 7.93 -22.39
C ALA A 815 32.50 8.56 -21.96
N PRO A 816 32.47 9.45 -20.94
CA PRO A 816 31.22 9.91 -20.32
C PRO A 816 30.26 10.61 -21.28
N ASN A 817 30.74 11.15 -22.40
CA ASN A 817 29.91 11.90 -23.35
C ASN A 817 29.57 11.11 -24.64
N ALA A 818 30.09 9.89 -24.80
CA ALA A 818 29.97 9.11 -26.03
C ALA A 818 29.26 7.77 -25.79
N ASP A 819 28.51 7.32 -26.80
CA ASP A 819 27.90 6.00 -26.79
C ASP A 819 28.97 4.92 -27.02
N LEU A 820 28.93 3.86 -26.22
CA LEU A 820 29.92 2.80 -26.21
C LEU A 820 29.28 1.46 -26.59
N ILE A 821 29.71 0.91 -27.72
CA ILE A 821 29.27 -0.40 -28.22
C ILE A 821 30.42 -1.39 -28.06
N LEU A 822 30.22 -2.35 -27.16
CA LEU A 822 31.24 -3.31 -26.71
C LEU A 822 31.00 -4.71 -27.27
N GLY A 823 31.96 -5.17 -28.05
CA GLY A 823 32.09 -6.52 -28.56
C GLY A 823 31.26 -6.80 -29.82
N GLN A 824 31.51 -7.99 -30.35
CA GLN A 824 30.63 -8.75 -31.23
C GLN A 824 30.46 -10.15 -30.61
N SER A 825 29.52 -10.97 -31.11
CA SER A 825 29.21 -12.28 -30.50
C SER A 825 30.47 -13.11 -30.19
N ASN A 826 30.57 -13.61 -28.94
CA ASN A 826 31.67 -14.45 -28.42
C ASN A 826 33.06 -13.78 -28.31
N LYS A 827 33.14 -12.45 -28.19
CA LYS A 827 34.42 -11.76 -27.92
C LYS A 827 34.69 -11.60 -26.42
N SER A 828 35.97 -11.63 -26.05
CA SER A 828 36.43 -11.36 -24.68
C SER A 828 36.95 -9.93 -24.57
N LEU A 829 36.47 -9.21 -23.56
CA LEU A 829 36.80 -7.83 -23.25
C LEU A 829 37.39 -7.78 -21.84
N TYR A 830 38.58 -7.21 -21.70
CA TYR A 830 39.28 -7.06 -20.42
C TYR A 830 39.35 -5.58 -20.05
N GLY A 831 38.87 -5.20 -18.86
CA GLY A 831 38.91 -3.82 -18.38
C GLY A 831 37.59 -3.38 -17.74
N ARG A 832 37.46 -2.06 -17.56
CA ARG A 832 36.26 -1.41 -17.02
C ARG A 832 35.80 -0.35 -18.01
N PHE A 833 34.49 -0.12 -18.07
CA PHE A 833 33.88 0.64 -19.15
C PHE A 833 32.87 1.64 -18.62
N LEU A 834 33.08 2.92 -18.94
CA LEU A 834 32.14 4.01 -18.70
C LEU A 834 31.79 4.68 -20.02
N GLY A 835 30.49 4.85 -20.28
CA GLY A 835 29.97 5.50 -21.48
C GLY A 835 28.75 6.38 -21.17
N LYS A 836 28.35 7.21 -22.14
CA LYS A 836 27.02 7.85 -22.11
C LYS A 836 25.93 6.78 -22.12
N ASN A 837 25.82 6.05 -23.22
CA ASN A 837 25.11 4.78 -23.28
C ASN A 837 26.14 3.65 -23.39
N VAL A 838 25.89 2.51 -22.77
CA VAL A 838 26.77 1.33 -22.85
C VAL A 838 25.97 0.13 -23.32
N THR A 839 26.35 -0.45 -24.45
CA THR A 839 25.76 -1.69 -24.97
C THR A 839 26.82 -2.77 -25.07
N VAL A 840 26.64 -3.85 -24.32
CA VAL A 840 27.46 -5.06 -24.44
C VAL A 840 26.74 -6.04 -25.37
N HIS A 841 27.40 -6.38 -26.47
CA HIS A 841 26.84 -7.27 -27.48
C HIS A 841 26.66 -8.70 -26.92
N GLN A 842 25.66 -9.43 -27.45
CA GLN A 842 25.28 -10.76 -27.00
C GLN A 842 26.47 -11.75 -26.96
N TYR A 843 26.48 -12.65 -25.98
CA TYR A 843 27.49 -13.70 -25.74
C TYR A 843 28.93 -13.20 -25.50
N ALA A 844 29.16 -11.90 -25.33
CA ALA A 844 30.46 -11.39 -24.94
C ALA A 844 30.86 -11.88 -23.53
N GLN A 845 32.16 -12.09 -23.32
CA GLN A 845 32.75 -12.32 -22.01
C GLN A 845 33.43 -11.01 -21.56
N VAL A 846 33.01 -10.46 -20.43
CA VAL A 846 33.58 -9.24 -19.87
C VAL A 846 34.33 -9.58 -18.60
N TYR A 847 35.57 -9.13 -18.49
CA TYR A 847 36.43 -9.32 -17.32
C TYR A 847 36.78 -7.96 -16.73
N GLY A 848 36.18 -7.62 -15.59
CA GLY A 848 36.41 -6.39 -14.84
C GLY A 848 37.82 -6.32 -14.28
N ILE A 849 38.70 -5.56 -14.93
CA ILE A 849 40.10 -5.36 -14.52
C ILE A 849 40.35 -3.86 -14.31
N PRO A 850 40.71 -3.41 -13.10
CA PRO A 850 40.98 -2.01 -12.83
C PRO A 850 42.28 -1.54 -13.52
N PHE A 851 42.29 -0.27 -13.92
CA PHE A 851 43.51 0.42 -14.33
C PHE A 851 44.41 0.61 -13.11
N ALA A 852 45.53 -0.10 -13.09
CA ALA A 852 46.48 -0.13 -11.98
C ALA A 852 47.89 -0.37 -12.56
N PRO A 853 48.47 0.63 -13.24
CA PRO A 853 49.74 0.47 -13.94
C PRO A 853 50.91 0.19 -12.99
N GLU A 854 51.89 -0.59 -13.45
CA GLU A 854 53.13 -0.86 -12.72
C GLU A 854 53.95 0.44 -12.60
N MET A 855 54.39 0.78 -11.38
CA MET A 855 55.23 1.96 -11.17
C MET A 855 56.61 1.79 -11.81
N ASN A 856 57.02 2.80 -12.59
CA ASN A 856 58.29 2.82 -13.29
C ASN A 856 59.46 2.99 -12.30
N THR A 857 60.07 1.89 -11.86
CA THR A 857 61.24 1.89 -10.94
C THR A 857 62.47 2.61 -11.51
N VAL A 858 62.47 2.97 -12.80
CA VAL A 858 63.54 3.72 -13.46
C VAL A 858 63.39 5.24 -13.28
N VAL A 859 62.18 5.76 -13.05
CA VAL A 859 61.93 7.21 -12.87
C VAL A 859 62.09 7.64 -11.41
N ALA A 860 61.89 6.73 -10.45
CA ALA A 860 62.09 6.97 -9.01
C ALA A 860 63.56 7.22 -8.61
N ARG A 861 64.54 7.06 -9.52
CA ARG A 861 65.95 7.42 -9.29
C ARG A 861 66.36 8.77 -9.91
N ARG A 862 65.44 9.53 -10.49
CA ARG A 862 65.72 10.84 -11.11
C ARG A 862 64.74 11.97 -10.75
N LYS A 863 63.88 11.78 -9.73
CA LYS A 863 63.21 12.90 -9.05
C LYS A 863 63.83 13.11 -7.69
#